data_AF-A0A9D1D870-F1
#
_entry.id   AF-A0A9D1D870-F1
#
_cell.length_a   1.000
_cell.length_b   1.000
_cell.length_c   1.000
_cell.angle_alpha   90.00
_cell.angle_beta   90.00
_cell.angle_gamma   90.00
#
_symmetry.space_group_name_H-M   'P 1'
#
loop_
_entity.id
_entity.type
_entity.pdbx_description
1 polymer ?
#
loop_
_entity_poly.entity_id
_entity_poly.type
_entity_poly.pdbx_seq_one_letter_code
_entity_poly.pdbx_strand_id
1 'polypeptide(L)'
;MDEFLQKSMESVPNMRGELLGMLERFDKRIMVFRKQYEELCQRQSQDLANRAGSSKGALNALARQQEQARRKLEQERDAVIQKLEDEVRSAQQKRIRLDQQTEESYHQWEKNYQNQLDAKNSEDYRRNRENDKFLNELRTVRDSVRNILGESRYDRIVQGTSAAPCRDDAQAQAVLRRYEQGNRTETEEEILRIHNSLLRRLLFSGKRNRLCCSLEQMILDVGQANDIIRRMQNARQADQAAKFNLKKQEKRKEADQAKQGASAAFAQVKSRCGQAVSMNQKKYGDKLAVLQKQQKDLYIQRAAYFSQEYKKAEENWKNEKREAQRKFQADMETAFPAVAVRETVNKSWSSTIQYSVKNFGALPPAGGEAARNVPVGEMYINVGRWYAGESGKVLMELLPRRYGVLFRKNAQNGKIIPDPGWIRLPFWLSLDQGESLLVLCPDSLQEIMESRLQGAAMRILWSVPVGQSQFLLGDSDKIGSFSGFASLDPALYNASGTTSYKSILDGNQVWSTANDIRQRISNNQMRYNDIAGQMGGVSSLREYNFSHPMNQRSYEITILQKFPDGLDEASIRSLRMMSSDCGKWGYSSILSGSQSNFKSMDPKLSKIFEELKKAQTLCLWMKDKNWFTVKQSAFPMERGCQVAFYPAPENKVLLEMKEKLREETEKASGNKIDFEHAKEICPSKERRYKDQADSGVIVPIGYLDGGEPCRIIFDYARVHTIINGDTGSGKTNLLHILITNILLRYPPEEVQMYLIDFKHGTEFRKYINYNLPSFKAISICNEPEFALQILQAVRREMEDRVNKFGNTITNIQSYNETAPKKMPRIILILDELYELVMEAKASKDVSNVREQVMRLMQGFSIQGRAYGIHMVISGQNLTEIPEIKTIKESCNTRIALRCSEQQVESLINKDAKDRMLNINERDKGACVVQLEKTGKPLIEHTAYLDPDYAHIRLLEEIHRHYCQKHQYGSTRVMTTDISTNPNHIYQRYLLARDDSQILPDCLWLGEKILIDASEGLHLRGKNLWIVGGVSQTGQKAGESVLFFGLLSLLLQQKRDKGIRIWFCSGETGNAHPVGNGERAAEMALVLKNQVLYATGDQMLQALQSVYGELSKRRAAESGPARSPAYFILERPEGRIAQNPKALQVLQEILLYGPSAGIQVLLWTREPQKLAQLHLPQLPFAEKLLLEMESGAYQSILGVKLMAEPKGWHAVTSEGVRMRIYNLPEKDWIESMILRLGS
;
A
#
# COMPACT_ATOMS: atom_id res chain seq x y z
N MET A 1 4.44 11.29 -12.73
CA MET A 1 3.69 10.64 -11.62
C MET A 1 3.08 9.36 -12.12
N ASP A 2 2.25 9.41 -13.17
CA ASP A 2 1.72 8.20 -13.82
C ASP A 2 2.86 7.28 -14.28
N GLU A 3 3.93 7.85 -14.82
CA GLU A 3 5.15 7.11 -15.17
C GLU A 3 5.83 6.43 -13.96
N PHE A 4 5.79 7.03 -12.76
CA PHE A 4 6.35 6.43 -11.54
C PHE A 4 5.43 5.33 -10.99
N LEU A 5 4.11 5.56 -11.01
CA LEU A 5 3.12 4.59 -10.53
C LEU A 5 2.95 3.39 -11.48
N GLN A 6 3.35 3.52 -12.75
CA GLN A 6 3.33 2.45 -13.77
C GLN A 6 4.65 1.69 -13.88
N LYS A 7 5.80 2.29 -13.52
CA LYS A 7 7.12 1.66 -13.61
C LYS A 7 7.30 0.52 -12.59
N SER A 8 8.09 -0.49 -12.96
CA SER A 8 8.51 -1.52 -12.01
C SER A 8 9.45 -0.90 -10.96
N MET A 9 9.33 -1.35 -9.71
CA MET A 9 10.02 -0.73 -8.57
C MET A 9 11.55 -0.92 -8.63
N GLU A 10 12.00 -1.94 -9.37
CA GLU A 10 13.41 -2.26 -9.64
C GLU A 10 14.05 -1.32 -10.68
N SER A 11 13.22 -0.70 -11.53
CA SER A 11 13.66 0.27 -12.54
C SER A 11 13.86 1.70 -12.01
N VAL A 12 13.43 1.98 -10.76
CA VAL A 12 13.49 3.32 -10.17
C VAL A 12 14.84 3.52 -9.46
N PRO A 13 15.73 4.42 -9.93
CA PRO A 13 17.06 4.61 -9.36
C PRO A 13 17.05 5.17 -7.93
N ASN A 14 16.08 6.03 -7.60
CA ASN A 14 15.92 6.59 -6.25
C ASN A 14 14.46 6.46 -5.77
N MET A 15 14.15 5.32 -5.17
CA MET A 15 12.81 5.05 -4.69
C MET A 15 12.37 5.99 -3.55
N ARG A 16 13.30 6.31 -2.64
CA ARG A 16 13.05 7.21 -1.50
C ARG A 16 12.71 8.62 -1.98
N GLY A 17 13.49 9.14 -2.92
CA GLY A 17 13.29 10.47 -3.48
C GLY A 17 11.97 10.63 -4.22
N GLU A 18 11.56 9.64 -5.02
CA GLU A 18 10.27 9.66 -5.71
C GLU A 18 9.07 9.58 -4.76
N LEU A 19 9.15 8.73 -3.72
CA LEU A 19 8.12 8.65 -2.68
C LEU A 19 8.00 9.96 -1.88
N LEU A 20 9.13 10.55 -1.49
CA LEU A 20 9.14 11.86 -0.82
C LEU A 20 8.63 12.97 -1.74
N GLY A 21 9.02 12.97 -3.02
CA GLY A 21 8.52 13.91 -4.01
C GLY A 21 7.01 13.77 -4.26
N MET A 22 6.48 12.53 -4.20
CA MET A 22 5.04 12.29 -4.21
C MET A 22 4.37 12.92 -2.98
N LEU A 23 4.92 12.69 -1.78
CA LEU A 23 4.38 13.26 -0.53
C LEU A 23 4.47 14.79 -0.48
N GLU A 24 5.52 15.40 -1.03
CA GLU A 24 5.62 16.86 -1.12
C GLU A 24 4.56 17.47 -2.04
N ARG A 25 4.27 16.81 -3.17
CA ARG A 25 3.16 17.21 -4.05
C ARG A 25 1.81 17.00 -3.36
N PHE A 26 1.67 15.94 -2.57
CA PHE A 26 0.50 15.64 -1.75
C PHE A 26 0.28 16.75 -0.70
N ASP A 27 1.32 17.13 0.04
CA ASP A 27 1.33 18.20 1.03
C ASP A 27 0.94 19.55 0.42
N LYS A 28 1.53 19.92 -0.72
CA LYS A 28 1.17 21.16 -1.44
C LYS A 28 -0.32 21.23 -1.77
N ARG A 29 -0.93 20.14 -2.25
CA ARG A 29 -2.37 20.12 -2.56
C ARG A 29 -3.23 20.22 -1.30
N ILE A 30 -2.86 19.55 -0.21
CA ILE A 30 -3.55 19.68 1.08
C ILE A 30 -3.48 21.13 1.56
N MET A 31 -2.33 21.79 1.47
CA MET A 31 -2.17 23.18 1.90
C MET A 31 -3.05 24.14 1.08
N VAL A 32 -3.17 23.92 -0.24
CA VAL A 32 -4.08 24.72 -1.09
C VAL A 32 -5.54 24.53 -0.68
N PHE A 33 -5.98 23.28 -0.48
CA PHE A 33 -7.34 22.99 -0.02
C PHE A 33 -7.62 23.60 1.35
N ARG A 34 -6.67 23.48 2.29
CA ARG A 34 -6.78 24.05 3.62
C ARG A 34 -7.01 25.55 3.57
N LYS A 35 -6.18 26.28 2.81
CA LYS A 35 -6.34 27.72 2.64
C LYS A 35 -7.73 28.08 2.09
N GLN A 36 -8.18 27.39 1.04
CA GLN A 36 -9.50 27.63 0.43
C GLN A 36 -10.65 27.31 1.39
N TYR A 37 -10.55 26.22 2.16
CA TYR A 37 -11.59 25.80 3.09
C TYR A 37 -11.65 26.68 4.35
N GLU A 38 -10.50 27.12 4.88
CA GLU A 38 -10.43 28.08 5.98
C GLU A 38 -11.01 29.44 5.58
N GLU A 39 -10.70 29.94 4.38
CA GLU A 39 -11.32 31.16 3.84
C GLU A 39 -12.85 31.02 3.73
N LEU A 40 -13.34 29.85 3.30
CA LEU A 40 -14.78 29.57 3.22
C LEU A 40 -15.44 29.54 4.61
N CYS A 41 -14.80 28.91 5.61
CA CYS A 41 -15.29 28.91 7.00
C CYS A 41 -15.30 30.32 7.62
N GLN A 42 -14.30 31.15 7.31
CA GLN A 42 -14.27 32.54 7.76
C GLN A 42 -15.40 33.36 7.13
N ARG A 43 -15.64 33.21 5.82
CA ARG A 43 -16.78 33.87 5.12
C ARG A 43 -18.12 33.47 5.71
N GLN A 44 -18.33 32.18 5.97
CA GLN A 44 -19.53 31.70 6.66
C GLN A 44 -19.68 32.36 8.03
N SER A 45 -18.63 32.34 8.84
CA SER A 45 -18.67 32.88 10.20
C SER A 45 -19.00 34.38 10.20
N GLN A 46 -18.44 35.12 9.25
CA GLN A 46 -18.69 36.55 9.09
C GLN A 46 -20.10 36.85 8.57
N ASP A 47 -20.60 36.10 7.58
CA ASP A 47 -21.98 36.24 7.07
C ASP A 47 -23.02 35.92 8.15
N LEU A 48 -22.86 34.81 8.88
CA LEU A 48 -23.75 34.44 9.98
C LEU A 48 -23.72 35.46 11.12
N ALA A 49 -22.53 36.00 11.46
CA ALA A 49 -22.39 37.07 12.45
C ALA A 49 -23.07 38.37 12.01
N ASN A 50 -22.91 38.76 10.73
CA ASN A 50 -23.56 39.94 10.17
C ASN A 50 -25.09 39.82 10.16
N ARG A 51 -25.62 38.65 9.81
CA ARG A 51 -27.06 38.36 9.84
C ARG A 51 -27.61 38.34 11.27
N ALA A 52 -26.89 37.73 12.21
CA ALA A 52 -27.25 37.75 13.63
C ALA A 52 -27.22 39.17 14.21
N GLY A 53 -26.21 39.97 13.87
CA GLY A 53 -26.08 41.38 14.24
C GLY A 53 -27.22 42.23 13.67
N SER A 54 -27.56 42.04 12.39
CA SER A 54 -28.66 42.74 11.72
C SER A 54 -30.02 42.38 12.35
N SER A 55 -30.24 41.11 12.67
CA SER A 55 -31.44 40.65 13.39
C SER A 55 -31.55 41.31 14.77
N LYS A 56 -30.47 41.26 15.56
CA LYS A 56 -30.43 41.90 16.90
C LYS A 56 -30.63 43.40 16.81
N GLY A 57 -30.04 44.07 15.82
CA GLY A 57 -30.21 45.50 15.56
C GLY A 57 -31.66 45.86 15.24
N ALA A 58 -32.30 45.11 14.33
CA ALA A 58 -33.70 45.34 13.94
C ALA A 58 -34.68 45.07 15.10
N LEU A 59 -34.47 43.99 15.87
CA LEU A 59 -35.31 43.68 17.04
C LEU A 59 -35.13 44.70 18.16
N ASN A 60 -33.91 45.17 18.41
CA ASN A 60 -33.64 46.24 19.38
C ASN A 60 -34.24 47.59 18.95
N ALA A 61 -34.22 47.91 17.66
CA ALA A 61 -34.87 49.11 17.14
C ALA A 61 -36.40 49.05 17.34
N LEU A 62 -37.01 47.88 17.10
CA LEU A 62 -38.43 47.65 17.36
C LEU A 62 -38.76 47.80 18.86
N ALA A 63 -37.91 47.24 19.74
CA ALA A 63 -38.06 47.37 21.19
C ALA A 63 -37.93 48.83 21.67
N ARG A 64 -37.02 49.61 21.09
CA ARG A 64 -36.90 51.05 21.38
C ARG A 64 -38.12 51.85 20.92
N GLN A 65 -38.64 51.56 19.73
CA GLN A 65 -39.89 52.19 19.25
C GLN A 65 -41.08 51.83 20.15
N GLN A 66 -41.15 50.59 20.62
CA GLN A 66 -42.16 50.13 21.58
C GLN A 66 -42.08 50.92 22.89
N GLU A 67 -40.89 51.04 23.47
CA GLU A 67 -40.68 51.77 24.72
C GLU A 67 -41.02 53.27 24.58
N GLN A 68 -40.67 53.88 23.45
CA GLN A 68 -41.02 55.29 23.15
C GLN A 68 -42.54 55.49 23.02
N ALA A 69 -43.24 54.61 22.30
CA ALA A 69 -44.69 54.70 22.13
C ALA A 69 -45.43 54.49 23.46
N ARG A 70 -44.93 53.55 24.29
CA ARG A 70 -45.44 53.31 25.64
C ARG A 70 -45.29 54.54 26.53
N ARG A 71 -44.11 55.13 26.57
CA ARG A 71 -43.81 56.33 27.38
C ARG A 71 -44.68 57.52 26.98
N LYS A 72 -44.93 57.73 25.69
CA LYS A 72 -45.84 58.80 25.22
C LYS A 72 -47.25 58.64 25.77
N LEU A 73 -47.81 57.41 25.71
CA LEU A 73 -49.15 57.13 26.24
C LEU A 73 -49.23 57.26 27.76
N GLU A 74 -48.19 56.84 28.48
CA GLU A 74 -48.11 57.01 29.94
C GLU A 74 -48.02 58.51 30.32
N GLN A 75 -47.22 59.31 29.60
CA GLN A 75 -47.14 60.76 29.79
C GLN A 75 -48.46 61.48 29.53
N GLU A 76 -49.18 61.11 28.46
CA GLU A 76 -50.51 61.66 28.18
C GLU A 76 -51.54 61.33 29.27
N ARG A 77 -51.51 60.08 29.79
CA ARG A 77 -52.37 59.65 30.89
C ARG A 77 -52.11 60.49 32.14
N ASP A 78 -50.85 60.60 32.53
CA ASP A 78 -50.46 61.25 33.79
C ASP A 78 -50.75 62.77 33.75
N ALA A 79 -50.55 63.42 32.60
CA ALA A 79 -50.91 64.83 32.41
C ALA A 79 -52.42 65.10 32.58
N VAL A 80 -53.29 64.18 32.15
CA VAL A 80 -54.74 64.31 32.32
C VAL A 80 -55.17 64.08 33.78
N ILE A 81 -54.57 63.10 34.47
CA ILE A 81 -54.85 62.84 35.89
C ILE A 81 -54.42 64.03 36.75
N GLN A 82 -53.24 64.60 36.50
CA GLN A 82 -52.71 65.73 37.25
C GLN A 82 -53.65 66.96 37.18
N LYS A 83 -54.22 67.25 36.00
CA LYS A 83 -55.22 68.33 35.86
C LYS A 83 -56.47 68.11 36.73
N LEU A 84 -56.97 66.87 36.80
CA LEU A 84 -58.14 66.53 37.61
C LEU A 84 -57.85 66.61 39.11
N GLU A 85 -56.63 66.26 39.53
CA GLU A 85 -56.19 66.39 40.93
C GLU A 85 -56.02 67.86 41.36
N ASP A 86 -55.55 68.72 40.46
CA ASP A 86 -55.45 70.16 40.71
C ASP A 86 -56.83 70.81 40.90
N GLU A 87 -57.85 70.39 40.13
CA GLU A 87 -59.23 70.83 40.31
C GLU A 87 -59.77 70.48 41.71
N VAL A 88 -59.52 69.27 42.20
CA VAL A 88 -59.95 68.85 43.56
C VAL A 88 -59.26 69.69 44.63
N ARG A 89 -57.95 69.96 44.48
CA ARG A 89 -57.20 70.82 45.40
C ARG A 89 -57.77 72.24 45.47
N SER A 90 -58.14 72.82 44.32
CA SER A 90 -58.73 74.16 44.26
C SER A 90 -60.08 74.26 44.99
N ALA A 91 -60.95 73.24 44.86
CA ALA A 91 -62.24 73.18 45.53
C ALA A 91 -62.11 73.03 47.06
N GLN A 92 -61.09 72.29 47.52
CA GLN A 92 -60.80 72.13 48.95
C GLN A 92 -60.42 73.46 49.61
N GLN A 93 -59.57 74.27 48.96
CA GLN A 93 -59.18 75.58 49.46
C GLN A 93 -60.38 76.54 49.56
N LYS A 94 -61.32 76.46 48.61
CA LYS A 94 -62.53 77.30 48.60
C LYS A 94 -63.44 77.00 49.78
N ARG A 95 -63.63 75.72 50.15
CA ARG A 95 -64.42 75.31 51.33
C ARG A 95 -63.86 75.92 52.62
N ILE A 96 -62.55 75.80 52.83
CA ILE A 96 -61.90 76.25 54.07
C ILE A 96 -62.11 77.76 54.30
N ARG A 97 -62.05 78.59 53.25
CA ARG A 97 -62.27 80.04 53.37
C ARG A 97 -63.70 80.40 53.79
N LEU A 98 -64.71 79.71 53.25
CA LEU A 98 -66.12 79.96 53.58
C LEU A 98 -66.44 79.59 55.05
N ASP A 99 -65.87 78.51 55.55
CA ASP A 99 -66.06 78.10 56.95
C ASP A 99 -65.51 79.16 57.93
N GLN A 100 -64.38 79.80 57.63
CA GLN A 100 -63.79 80.86 58.46
C GLN A 100 -64.68 82.12 58.52
N GLN A 101 -65.19 82.58 57.37
CA GLN A 101 -66.02 83.79 57.30
C GLN A 101 -67.35 83.67 58.08
N THR A 102 -67.91 82.46 58.17
CA THR A 102 -69.17 82.23 58.89
C THR A 102 -69.05 82.27 60.42
N GLU A 103 -67.91 81.86 61.01
CA GLU A 103 -67.69 81.96 62.47
C GLU A 103 -67.50 83.41 62.94
N GLU A 104 -66.72 84.20 62.20
CA GLU A 104 -66.46 85.60 62.56
C GLU A 104 -67.75 86.42 62.64
N SER A 105 -68.67 86.18 61.70
CA SER A 105 -69.96 86.88 61.64
C SER A 105 -70.89 86.57 62.83
N TYR A 106 -70.83 85.35 63.39
CA TYR A 106 -71.65 84.94 64.56
C TYR A 106 -71.21 85.66 65.84
N HIS A 107 -69.90 85.71 66.10
CA HIS A 107 -69.36 86.30 67.34
C HIS A 107 -69.62 87.82 67.44
N GLN A 108 -69.61 88.53 66.32
CA GLN A 108 -69.80 89.97 66.31
C GLN A 108 -71.25 90.39 66.64
N TRP A 109 -72.24 89.55 66.33
CA TRP A 109 -73.64 89.81 66.65
C TRP A 109 -73.94 89.70 68.16
N GLU A 110 -73.38 88.69 68.85
CA GLU A 110 -73.64 88.44 70.27
C GLU A 110 -73.24 89.63 71.18
N LYS A 111 -72.09 90.24 70.90
CA LYS A 111 -71.54 91.35 71.69
C LYS A 111 -72.40 92.62 71.65
N ASN A 112 -73.09 92.88 70.54
CA ASN A 112 -73.87 94.11 70.37
C ASN A 112 -75.21 94.10 71.12
N TYR A 113 -75.81 92.94 71.33
CA TYR A 113 -77.15 92.84 71.95
C TYR A 113 -77.10 92.97 73.48
N GLN A 114 -76.04 92.48 74.12
CA GLN A 114 -75.86 92.55 75.58
C GLN A 114 -75.82 94.01 76.07
N ASN A 115 -75.10 94.88 75.36
CA ASN A 115 -74.92 96.29 75.74
C ASN A 115 -76.22 97.11 75.75
N GLN A 116 -77.26 96.71 75.02
CA GLN A 116 -78.54 97.42 75.00
C GLN A 116 -79.42 97.13 76.23
N LEU A 117 -79.23 95.99 76.89
CA LEU A 117 -80.05 95.56 78.02
C LEU A 117 -79.65 96.30 79.32
N ASP A 118 -78.35 96.49 79.54
CA ASP A 118 -77.80 97.05 80.78
C ASP A 118 -78.11 98.55 80.96
N ALA A 119 -78.32 99.29 79.88
CA ALA A 119 -78.63 100.73 79.96
C ALA A 119 -80.00 101.02 80.60
N LYS A 120 -81.03 100.19 80.35
CA LYS A 120 -82.42 100.46 80.78
C LYS A 120 -82.68 100.22 82.27
N ASN A 121 -81.91 99.37 82.95
CA ASN A 121 -82.14 99.03 84.37
C ASN A 121 -81.60 100.09 85.35
N SER A 122 -80.73 100.99 84.90
CA SER A 122 -80.06 101.99 85.76
C SER A 122 -80.92 103.20 86.11
N GLU A 123 -81.95 103.52 85.32
CA GLU A 123 -82.76 104.74 85.43
C GLU A 123 -83.83 104.65 86.55
N ASP A 124 -84.39 103.46 86.78
CA ASP A 124 -85.46 103.22 87.76
C ASP A 124 -84.98 103.31 89.22
N TYR A 125 -83.72 102.96 89.51
CA TYR A 125 -83.16 103.00 90.87
C TYR A 125 -82.99 104.42 91.43
N ARG A 126 -82.81 105.42 90.57
CA ARG A 126 -82.52 106.80 91.01
C ARG A 126 -83.74 107.49 91.63
N ARG A 127 -84.95 107.26 91.08
CA ARG A 127 -86.20 107.93 91.52
C ARG A 127 -86.66 107.53 92.92
N ASN A 128 -86.46 106.26 93.33
CA ASN A 128 -86.91 105.78 94.65
C ASN A 128 -86.13 106.36 95.84
N ARG A 129 -84.97 106.96 95.62
CA ARG A 129 -84.11 107.51 96.67
C ARG A 129 -84.47 108.95 97.04
N GLU A 130 -85.04 109.71 96.10
CA GLU A 130 -85.41 111.12 96.31
C GLU A 130 -86.65 111.26 97.20
N ASN A 131 -87.66 110.39 97.04
CA ASN A 131 -88.91 110.42 97.82
C ASN A 131 -88.71 110.14 99.32
N ASP A 132 -87.79 109.25 99.71
CA ASP A 132 -87.53 108.92 101.12
C ASP A 132 -86.93 110.11 101.90
N LYS A 133 -86.17 110.97 101.20
CA LYS A 133 -85.53 112.13 101.83
C LYS A 133 -86.55 113.19 102.24
N PHE A 134 -87.58 113.39 101.42
CA PHE A 134 -88.66 114.34 101.64
C PHE A 134 -89.49 114.04 102.91
N LEU A 135 -89.75 112.76 103.19
CA LEU A 135 -90.58 112.35 104.33
C LEU A 135 -89.95 112.64 105.71
N ASN A 136 -88.63 112.44 105.82
CA ASN A 136 -87.91 112.62 107.08
C ASN A 136 -87.82 114.09 107.49
N GLU A 137 -87.73 114.97 106.50
CA GLU A 137 -87.62 116.41 106.68
C GLU A 137 -88.88 117.06 107.30
N LEU A 138 -90.08 116.59 106.95
CA LEU A 138 -91.34 117.06 107.55
C LEU A 138 -91.47 116.66 109.02
N ARG A 139 -90.98 115.47 109.39
CA ARG A 139 -91.01 114.98 110.78
C ARG A 139 -90.13 115.81 111.71
N THR A 140 -89.01 116.34 111.21
CA THR A 140 -88.09 117.17 112.01
C THR A 140 -88.72 118.51 112.42
N VAL A 141 -89.50 119.15 111.53
CA VAL A 141 -90.16 120.44 111.80
C VAL A 141 -91.21 120.31 112.90
N ARG A 142 -91.96 119.21 112.90
CA ARG A 142 -92.94 118.89 113.95
C ARG A 142 -92.28 118.85 115.33
N ASP A 143 -91.15 118.18 115.45
CA ASP A 143 -90.49 117.96 116.75
C ASP A 143 -89.97 119.28 117.34
N SER A 144 -89.50 120.21 116.50
CA SER A 144 -89.14 121.58 116.90
C SER A 144 -90.34 122.37 117.46
N VAL A 145 -91.47 122.39 116.76
CA VAL A 145 -92.69 123.09 117.19
C VAL A 145 -93.28 122.48 118.47
N ARG A 146 -93.22 121.16 118.61
CA ARG A 146 -93.74 120.40 119.76
C ARG A 146 -92.98 120.70 121.05
N ASN A 147 -91.64 120.81 120.99
CA ASN A 147 -90.82 121.18 122.16
C ASN A 147 -91.10 122.62 122.65
N ILE A 148 -91.29 123.57 121.73
CA ILE A 148 -91.43 125.00 122.07
C ILE A 148 -92.81 125.32 122.69
N LEU A 149 -93.89 124.65 122.24
CA LEU A 149 -95.25 124.87 122.78
C LEU A 149 -95.51 124.10 124.09
N GLY A 150 -94.61 123.19 124.46
CA GLY A 150 -94.76 122.21 125.53
C GLY A 150 -95.59 121.01 125.06
N GLU A 151 -95.01 119.79 125.14
CA GLU A 151 -95.62 118.54 124.63
C GLU A 151 -97.09 118.39 125.04
N SER A 152 -97.38 118.53 126.34
CA SER A 152 -98.74 118.36 126.88
C SER A 152 -99.78 119.35 126.35
N ARG A 153 -99.32 120.46 125.77
CA ARG A 153 -100.16 121.48 125.17
C ARG A 153 -100.27 121.28 123.65
N TYR A 154 -99.18 120.91 122.95
CA TYR A 154 -99.22 120.56 121.53
C TYR A 154 -100.08 119.32 121.28
N ASP A 155 -99.92 118.29 122.11
CA ASP A 155 -100.67 117.04 121.95
C ASP A 155 -102.17 117.23 122.24
N ARG A 156 -102.53 118.10 123.20
CA ARG A 156 -103.94 118.50 123.42
C ARG A 156 -104.54 119.28 122.25
N ILE A 157 -103.73 120.02 121.50
CA ILE A 157 -104.18 120.78 120.32
C ILE A 157 -104.45 119.82 119.15
N VAL A 158 -103.64 118.78 118.98
CA VAL A 158 -103.69 117.87 117.81
C VAL A 158 -104.58 116.63 118.04
N GLN A 159 -105.11 116.43 119.26
CA GLN A 159 -106.05 115.35 119.59
C GLN A 159 -107.29 115.40 118.69
N GLY A 160 -107.40 114.44 117.75
CA GLY A 160 -108.53 114.28 116.82
C GLY A 160 -108.18 114.20 115.32
N THR A 161 -106.90 114.31 114.93
CA THR A 161 -106.49 114.35 113.50
C THR A 161 -106.32 112.94 112.88
N SER A 162 -106.94 112.67 111.73
CA SER A 162 -106.96 111.36 111.03
C SER A 162 -106.87 111.54 109.51
N ALA A 163 -106.03 110.74 108.84
CA ALA A 163 -105.77 110.80 107.40
C ALA A 163 -106.49 109.70 106.60
N ALA A 164 -106.97 110.05 105.39
CA ALA A 164 -107.68 109.14 104.51
C ALA A 164 -106.71 108.29 103.64
N PRO A 165 -106.92 106.97 103.47
CA PRO A 165 -105.95 106.10 102.80
C PRO A 165 -105.93 106.14 101.25
N CYS A 166 -104.73 106.10 100.64
CA CYS A 166 -104.51 106.04 99.17
C CYS A 166 -104.58 104.61 98.59
N ARG A 167 -105.14 104.43 97.38
CA ARG A 167 -105.40 103.08 96.80
C ARG A 167 -104.61 102.73 95.53
N ASP A 168 -104.08 103.68 94.77
CA ASP A 168 -103.39 103.40 93.50
C ASP A 168 -102.19 104.34 93.20
N ASP A 169 -101.34 103.97 92.23
CA ASP A 169 -100.11 104.69 91.85
C ASP A 169 -100.40 106.11 91.32
N ALA A 170 -101.54 106.30 90.65
CA ALA A 170 -101.95 107.62 90.13
C ALA A 170 -102.36 108.58 91.26
N GLN A 171 -103.10 108.09 92.26
CA GLN A 171 -103.44 108.82 93.48
C GLN A 171 -102.20 109.09 94.33
N ALA A 172 -101.31 108.10 94.47
CA ALA A 172 -100.06 108.24 95.22
C ALA A 172 -99.14 109.33 94.63
N GLN A 173 -98.96 109.36 93.31
CA GLN A 173 -98.18 110.39 92.64
C GLN A 173 -98.85 111.77 92.68
N ALA A 174 -100.19 111.84 92.67
CA ALA A 174 -100.92 113.10 92.81
C ALA A 174 -100.77 113.72 94.21
N VAL A 175 -100.74 112.88 95.27
CA VAL A 175 -100.52 113.33 96.65
C VAL A 175 -99.11 113.89 96.83
N LEU A 176 -98.07 113.22 96.32
CA LEU A 176 -96.68 113.70 96.41
C LEU A 176 -96.49 115.05 95.71
N ARG A 177 -97.04 115.22 94.50
CA ARG A 177 -96.94 116.50 93.75
C ARG A 177 -97.64 117.68 94.43
N ARG A 178 -98.73 117.42 95.16
CA ARG A 178 -99.52 118.48 95.80
C ARG A 178 -98.78 119.09 97.00
N TYR A 179 -97.96 118.31 97.71
CA TYR A 179 -97.23 118.77 98.91
C TYR A 179 -95.79 119.24 98.65
N GLU A 180 -95.21 118.94 97.49
CA GLU A 180 -93.87 119.44 97.09
C GLU A 180 -93.81 120.96 96.83
N GLN A 181 -94.93 121.71 96.87
CA GLN A 181 -95.01 123.10 96.38
C GLN A 181 -95.41 124.21 97.38
N GLY A 182 -95.53 124.01 98.72
CA GLY A 182 -96.13 125.05 99.59
C GLY A 182 -95.61 125.24 101.03
N ASN A 183 -94.79 126.28 101.23
CA ASN A 183 -94.46 127.09 102.43
C ASN A 183 -94.27 126.41 103.82
N ARG A 184 -93.22 125.59 103.88
CA ARG A 184 -92.68 124.94 105.09
C ARG A 184 -92.10 125.90 106.15
N THR A 185 -91.47 127.01 105.74
CA THR A 185 -90.83 128.00 106.64
C THR A 185 -91.80 129.04 107.19
N GLU A 186 -92.81 129.46 106.41
CA GLU A 186 -93.84 130.41 106.88
C GLU A 186 -94.65 129.84 108.06
N THR A 187 -94.97 128.55 107.99
CA THR A 187 -95.80 127.88 109.00
C THR A 187 -95.12 127.84 110.36
N GLU A 188 -93.79 127.68 110.40
CA GLU A 188 -92.99 127.68 111.64
C GLU A 188 -92.76 129.11 112.17
N GLU A 189 -92.35 130.05 111.30
CA GLU A 189 -92.11 131.45 111.68
C GLU A 189 -93.38 132.12 112.24
N GLU A 190 -94.55 131.85 111.66
CA GLU A 190 -95.78 132.50 112.07
C GLU A 190 -96.30 131.97 113.42
N ILE A 191 -96.05 130.69 113.72
CA ILE A 191 -96.30 130.12 115.06
C ILE A 191 -95.38 130.78 116.10
N LEU A 192 -94.10 131.00 115.76
CA LEU A 192 -93.12 131.64 116.64
C LEU A 192 -93.43 133.13 116.89
N ARG A 193 -93.79 133.90 115.85
CA ARG A 193 -94.15 135.32 115.96
C ARG A 193 -95.33 135.56 116.90
N ILE A 194 -96.33 134.69 116.90
CA ILE A 194 -97.52 134.83 117.77
C ILE A 194 -97.17 134.54 119.23
N HIS A 195 -96.24 133.62 119.49
CA HIS A 195 -95.96 133.13 120.84
C HIS A 195 -95.11 134.09 121.69
N ASN A 196 -94.14 134.77 121.09
CA ASN A 196 -93.14 135.57 121.81
C ASN A 196 -93.60 136.99 122.20
N SER A 197 -94.68 137.51 121.59
CA SER A 197 -95.24 138.82 121.92
C SER A 197 -96.39 138.69 122.93
N LEU A 198 -96.18 139.21 124.15
CA LEU A 198 -97.11 139.08 125.29
C LEU A 198 -98.52 139.64 125.00
N LEU A 199 -98.60 140.72 124.20
CA LEU A 199 -99.86 141.30 123.72
C LEU A 199 -100.56 140.43 122.67
N ARG A 200 -99.80 139.83 121.73
CA ARG A 200 -100.37 138.96 120.66
C ARG A 200 -100.82 137.59 121.18
N ARG A 201 -100.16 137.07 122.22
CA ARG A 201 -100.48 135.77 122.82
C ARG A 201 -101.90 135.72 123.40
N LEU A 202 -102.40 136.84 123.91
CA LEU A 202 -103.77 136.99 124.42
C LEU A 202 -104.78 137.24 123.31
N LEU A 203 -104.44 138.03 122.29
CA LEU A 203 -105.37 138.38 121.19
C LEU A 203 -105.51 137.28 120.11
N PHE A 204 -104.50 136.44 119.89
CA PHE A 204 -104.45 135.51 118.73
C PHE A 204 -104.29 134.02 119.09
N SER A 205 -104.72 133.59 120.28
CA SER A 205 -104.61 132.19 120.74
C SER A 205 -105.28 131.16 119.80
N GLY A 206 -106.38 131.54 119.13
CA GLY A 206 -107.13 130.66 118.22
C GLY A 206 -106.42 130.34 116.89
N LYS A 207 -105.64 131.28 116.32
CA LYS A 207 -104.94 131.06 115.03
C LYS A 207 -103.79 130.07 115.18
N ARG A 208 -103.07 130.14 116.30
CA ARG A 208 -101.92 129.27 116.62
C ARG A 208 -102.29 127.79 116.65
N ASN A 209 -103.46 127.43 117.19
CA ASN A 209 -103.84 126.03 117.36
C ASN A 209 -104.17 125.33 116.02
N ARG A 210 -104.74 126.02 115.03
CA ARG A 210 -105.06 125.42 113.72
C ARG A 210 -103.82 125.03 112.91
N LEU A 211 -102.76 125.84 112.99
CA LEU A 211 -101.52 125.58 112.23
C LEU A 211 -100.82 124.30 112.72
N CYS A 212 -100.90 123.99 114.02
CA CYS A 212 -100.35 122.74 114.57
C CYS A 212 -101.04 121.48 114.02
N CYS A 213 -102.37 121.47 113.89
CA CYS A 213 -103.09 120.31 113.33
C CYS A 213 -102.78 120.09 111.83
N SER A 214 -102.56 121.16 111.07
CA SER A 214 -102.26 121.06 109.64
C SER A 214 -100.92 120.38 109.36
N LEU A 215 -99.93 120.53 110.24
CA LEU A 215 -98.60 119.95 110.07
C LEU A 215 -98.63 118.42 110.16
N GLU A 216 -99.40 117.86 111.09
CA GLU A 216 -99.43 116.40 111.31
C GLU A 216 -100.20 115.64 110.22
N GLN A 217 -101.19 116.30 109.63
CA GLN A 217 -101.93 115.75 108.49
C GLN A 217 -101.01 115.51 107.27
N MET A 218 -100.08 116.42 106.98
CA MET A 218 -99.17 116.30 105.84
C MET A 218 -98.21 115.11 105.96
N ILE A 219 -97.73 114.80 107.17
CA ILE A 219 -96.78 113.70 107.40
C ILE A 219 -97.43 112.34 107.11
N LEU A 220 -98.71 112.18 107.46
CA LEU A 220 -99.44 110.92 107.26
C LEU A 220 -99.75 110.65 105.78
N ASP A 221 -100.20 111.65 105.02
CA ASP A 221 -100.58 111.52 103.61
C ASP A 221 -99.39 111.11 102.72
N VAL A 222 -98.23 111.77 102.90
CA VAL A 222 -97.02 111.53 102.08
C VAL A 222 -96.45 110.13 102.35
N GLY A 223 -96.61 109.60 103.57
CA GLY A 223 -96.05 108.30 103.98
C GLY A 223 -96.66 107.12 103.21
N GLN A 224 -97.96 107.13 102.97
CA GLN A 224 -98.65 106.02 102.32
C GLN A 224 -98.41 105.95 100.82
N ALA A 225 -98.17 107.07 100.15
CA ALA A 225 -97.96 107.14 98.71
C ALA A 225 -96.66 106.42 98.25
N ASN A 226 -95.59 106.49 99.03
CA ASN A 226 -94.26 106.04 98.62
C ASN A 226 -94.11 104.50 98.58
N ASP A 227 -94.86 103.75 99.40
CA ASP A 227 -94.76 102.28 99.47
C ASP A 227 -95.36 101.55 98.25
N ILE A 228 -96.37 102.13 97.58
CA ILE A 228 -97.05 101.51 96.43
C ILE A 228 -96.15 101.50 95.19
N ILE A 229 -95.38 102.58 94.94
CA ILE A 229 -94.51 102.74 93.75
C ILE A 229 -93.44 101.64 93.67
N ARG A 230 -92.86 101.23 94.81
CA ARG A 230 -91.75 100.24 94.83
C ARG A 230 -92.13 98.85 94.33
N ARG A 231 -93.36 98.39 94.59
CA ARG A 231 -93.76 96.99 94.26
C ARG A 231 -93.90 96.75 92.76
N MET A 232 -94.31 97.76 91.99
CA MET A 232 -94.56 97.63 90.55
C MET A 232 -93.28 97.55 89.71
N GLN A 233 -92.21 98.24 90.10
CA GLN A 233 -90.97 98.32 89.30
C GLN A 233 -90.19 97.00 89.24
N ASN A 234 -90.15 96.24 90.34
CA ASN A 234 -89.39 94.98 90.42
C ASN A 234 -89.95 93.87 89.50
N ALA A 235 -91.23 93.90 89.15
CA ALA A 235 -91.85 92.89 88.27
C ALA A 235 -91.43 93.02 86.79
N ARG A 236 -91.06 94.22 86.30
CA ARG A 236 -90.68 94.45 84.89
C ARG A 236 -89.29 93.93 84.53
N GLN A 237 -88.36 93.88 85.48
CA GLN A 237 -86.96 93.48 85.23
C GLN A 237 -86.82 91.98 84.93
N ALA A 238 -87.65 91.14 85.54
CA ALA A 238 -87.59 89.68 85.35
C ALA A 238 -87.99 89.21 83.93
N ASP A 239 -88.91 89.91 83.24
CA ASP A 239 -89.37 89.53 81.88
C ASP A 239 -88.33 89.80 80.78
N GLN A 240 -87.48 90.81 80.95
CA GLN A 240 -86.50 91.21 79.92
C GLN A 240 -85.33 90.23 79.78
N ALA A 241 -84.92 89.57 80.87
CA ALA A 241 -83.81 88.61 80.87
C ALA A 241 -84.13 87.30 80.12
N ALA A 242 -85.39 86.84 80.16
CA ALA A 242 -85.81 85.60 79.51
C ALA A 242 -85.76 85.67 77.96
N LYS A 243 -86.06 86.84 77.38
CA LYS A 243 -86.10 87.06 75.91
C LYS A 243 -84.72 87.01 75.24
N PHE A 244 -83.64 87.31 75.97
CA PHE A 244 -82.27 87.32 75.42
C PHE A 244 -81.75 85.92 75.07
N ASN A 245 -81.95 84.95 75.98
CA ASN A 245 -81.41 83.60 75.82
C ASN A 245 -82.01 82.84 74.62
N LEU A 246 -83.26 83.13 74.24
CA LEU A 246 -83.93 82.47 73.13
C LEU A 246 -83.28 82.85 71.77
N LYS A 247 -83.04 84.15 71.53
CA LYS A 247 -82.45 84.66 70.29
C LYS A 247 -81.04 84.16 70.03
N LYS A 248 -80.24 83.93 71.08
CA LYS A 248 -78.87 83.42 70.96
C LYS A 248 -78.81 82.02 70.36
N GLN A 249 -79.80 81.16 70.66
CA GLN A 249 -79.84 79.81 70.11
C GLN A 249 -80.19 79.78 68.61
N GLU A 250 -81.02 80.71 68.12
CA GLU A 250 -81.41 80.77 66.70
C GLU A 250 -80.22 81.10 65.78
N LYS A 251 -79.41 82.10 66.15
CA LYS A 251 -78.27 82.54 65.33
C LYS A 251 -77.15 81.51 65.20
N ARG A 252 -76.98 80.60 66.18
CA ARG A 252 -75.99 79.52 66.09
C ARG A 252 -76.40 78.46 65.05
N LYS A 253 -77.70 78.15 64.95
CA LYS A 253 -78.22 77.20 63.96
C LYS A 253 -78.01 77.66 62.51
N GLU A 254 -78.15 78.96 62.23
CA GLU A 254 -77.90 79.52 60.90
C GLU A 254 -76.43 79.34 60.44
N ALA A 255 -75.46 79.54 61.34
CA ALA A 255 -74.04 79.39 61.03
C ALA A 255 -73.66 77.93 60.71
N ASP A 256 -74.22 76.96 61.44
CA ASP A 256 -73.95 75.54 61.23
C ASP A 256 -74.54 75.01 59.90
N GLN A 257 -75.69 75.53 59.47
CA GLN A 257 -76.29 75.19 58.17
C GLN A 257 -75.42 75.65 56.99
N ALA A 258 -74.82 76.84 57.08
CA ALA A 258 -73.95 77.36 56.02
C ALA A 258 -72.68 76.51 55.81
N LYS A 259 -72.04 76.06 56.90
CA LYS A 259 -70.86 75.16 56.86
C LYS A 259 -71.19 73.80 56.23
N GLN A 260 -72.37 73.24 56.54
CA GLN A 260 -72.82 71.98 55.93
C GLN A 260 -72.99 72.10 54.40
N GLY A 261 -73.52 73.23 53.91
CA GLY A 261 -73.65 73.50 52.47
C GLY A 261 -72.31 73.53 51.73
N ALA A 262 -71.29 74.18 52.29
CA ALA A 262 -69.95 74.24 51.70
C ALA A 262 -69.26 72.87 51.64
N SER A 263 -69.48 72.01 52.65
CA SER A 263 -68.95 70.65 52.69
C SER A 263 -69.59 69.73 51.63
N ALA A 264 -70.91 69.85 51.41
CA ALA A 264 -71.62 69.10 50.40
C ALA A 264 -71.14 69.42 48.97
N ALA A 265 -70.92 70.70 48.65
CA ALA A 265 -70.42 71.12 47.34
C ALA A 265 -69.01 70.55 47.03
N PHE A 266 -68.12 70.49 48.03
CA PHE A 266 -66.80 69.89 47.88
C PHE A 266 -66.88 68.37 47.65
N ALA A 267 -67.75 67.66 48.37
CA ALA A 267 -67.96 66.23 48.18
C ALA A 267 -68.40 65.88 46.76
N GLN A 268 -69.24 66.73 46.15
CA GLN A 268 -69.70 66.56 44.77
C GLN A 268 -68.56 66.68 43.74
N VAL A 269 -67.68 67.69 43.88
CA VAL A 269 -66.50 67.87 43.00
C VAL A 269 -65.53 66.70 43.16
N LYS A 270 -65.24 66.28 44.39
CA LYS A 270 -64.35 65.15 44.69
C LYS A 270 -64.85 63.84 44.06
N SER A 271 -66.15 63.59 44.14
CA SER A 271 -66.77 62.38 43.54
C SER A 271 -66.69 62.41 42.01
N ARG A 272 -67.04 63.53 41.37
CA ARG A 272 -66.98 63.70 39.90
C ARG A 272 -65.56 63.52 39.36
N CYS A 273 -64.56 64.18 39.97
CA CYS A 273 -63.17 64.05 39.55
C CYS A 273 -62.63 62.63 39.82
N GLY A 274 -63.03 61.98 40.92
CA GLY A 274 -62.67 60.58 41.20
C GLY A 274 -63.19 59.60 40.14
N GLN A 275 -64.45 59.75 39.70
CA GLN A 275 -65.01 58.94 38.61
C GLN A 275 -64.29 59.20 37.27
N ALA A 276 -63.97 60.45 36.96
CA ALA A 276 -63.25 60.81 35.74
C ALA A 276 -61.82 60.24 35.70
N VAL A 277 -61.10 60.22 36.83
CA VAL A 277 -59.78 59.58 36.96
C VAL A 277 -59.88 58.07 36.68
N SER A 278 -60.84 57.39 37.31
CA SER A 278 -61.04 55.94 37.10
C SER A 278 -61.35 55.58 35.64
N MET A 279 -62.23 56.36 34.98
CA MET A 279 -62.54 56.15 33.56
C MET A 279 -61.34 56.38 32.64
N ASN A 280 -60.53 57.42 32.87
CA ASN A 280 -59.34 57.68 32.07
C ASN A 280 -58.26 56.61 32.32
N GLN A 281 -58.06 56.17 33.55
CA GLN A 281 -57.14 55.06 33.86
C GLN A 281 -57.51 53.79 33.09
N LYS A 282 -58.81 53.44 33.03
CA LYS A 282 -59.29 52.30 32.25
C LYS A 282 -59.07 52.48 30.74
N LYS A 283 -59.46 53.63 30.18
CA LYS A 283 -59.30 53.95 28.75
C LYS A 283 -57.85 53.87 28.27
N TYR A 284 -56.91 54.43 29.03
CA TYR A 284 -55.49 54.37 28.69
C TYR A 284 -54.88 52.98 28.97
N GLY A 285 -55.39 52.25 29.97
CA GLY A 285 -55.06 50.84 30.20
C GLY A 285 -55.43 49.93 29.01
N ASP A 286 -56.63 50.08 28.47
CA ASP A 286 -57.09 49.31 27.31
C ASP A 286 -56.27 49.64 26.05
N LYS A 287 -55.97 50.92 25.81
CA LYS A 287 -55.08 51.34 24.71
C LYS A 287 -53.67 50.75 24.84
N LEU A 288 -53.12 50.70 26.05
CA LEU A 288 -51.81 50.11 26.32
C LEU A 288 -51.82 48.61 26.00
N ALA A 289 -52.88 47.90 26.37
CA ALA A 289 -53.03 46.47 26.13
C ALA A 289 -53.12 46.14 24.62
N VAL A 290 -53.86 46.93 23.84
CA VAL A 290 -53.95 46.77 22.38
C VAL A 290 -52.59 47.01 21.71
N LEU A 291 -51.89 48.08 22.11
CA LEU A 291 -50.57 48.41 21.58
C LEU A 291 -49.53 47.32 21.93
N GLN A 292 -49.56 46.79 23.15
CA GLN A 292 -48.71 45.67 23.58
C GLN A 292 -48.95 44.41 22.74
N LYS A 293 -50.22 44.08 22.45
CA LYS A 293 -50.57 42.92 21.63
C LYS A 293 -50.06 43.06 20.19
N GLN A 294 -50.36 44.18 19.53
CA GLN A 294 -49.91 44.42 18.15
C GLN A 294 -48.38 44.40 18.02
N GLN A 295 -47.67 44.97 18.99
CA GLN A 295 -46.20 44.99 19.00
C GLN A 295 -45.61 43.60 19.28
N LYS A 296 -46.24 42.80 20.15
CA LYS A 296 -45.83 41.42 20.41
C LYS A 296 -45.96 40.56 19.15
N ASP A 297 -47.06 40.71 18.41
CA ASP A 297 -47.30 39.97 17.17
C ASP A 297 -46.28 40.36 16.08
N LEU A 298 -45.99 41.65 15.92
CA LEU A 298 -44.95 42.14 14.99
C LEU A 298 -43.55 41.63 15.37
N TYR A 299 -43.22 41.58 16.66
CA TYR A 299 -41.95 41.03 17.13
C TYR A 299 -41.82 39.54 16.78
N ILE A 300 -42.88 38.75 17.02
CA ILE A 300 -42.91 37.31 16.70
C ILE A 300 -42.74 37.08 15.20
N GLN A 301 -43.46 37.82 14.35
CA GLN A 301 -43.35 37.71 12.89
C GLN A 301 -41.93 38.03 12.39
N ARG A 302 -41.33 39.13 12.88
CA ARG A 302 -39.97 39.54 12.49
C ARG A 302 -38.92 38.55 12.96
N ALA A 303 -39.06 38.01 14.18
CA ALA A 303 -38.16 37.01 14.73
C ALA A 303 -38.24 35.68 13.94
N ALA A 304 -39.45 35.26 13.54
CA ALA A 304 -39.66 34.08 12.71
C ALA A 304 -39.00 34.22 11.32
N TYR A 305 -39.15 35.38 10.67
CA TYR A 305 -38.49 35.69 9.39
C TYR A 305 -36.97 35.55 9.47
N PHE A 306 -36.33 36.20 10.45
CA PHE A 306 -34.87 36.12 10.61
C PHE A 306 -34.39 34.70 10.96
N SER A 307 -35.18 33.93 11.72
CA SER A 307 -34.86 32.53 12.01
C SER A 307 -34.88 31.67 10.74
N GLN A 308 -35.84 31.88 9.84
CA GLN A 308 -35.92 31.15 8.57
C GLN A 308 -34.78 31.51 7.62
N GLU A 309 -34.46 32.81 7.49
CA GLU A 309 -33.32 33.28 6.69
C GLU A 309 -31.98 32.74 7.22
N TYR A 310 -31.82 32.67 8.54
CA TYR A 310 -30.64 32.07 9.16
C TYR A 310 -30.51 30.57 8.81
N LYS A 311 -31.60 29.81 8.90
CA LYS A 311 -31.62 28.38 8.53
C LYS A 311 -31.27 28.14 7.06
N LYS A 312 -31.85 28.91 6.13
CA LYS A 312 -31.54 28.82 4.70
C LYS A 312 -30.07 29.10 4.41
N ALA A 313 -29.52 30.15 5.02
CA ALA A 313 -28.10 30.48 4.89
C ALA A 313 -27.22 29.34 5.43
N GLU A 314 -27.57 28.77 6.59
CA GLU A 314 -26.84 27.64 7.17
C GLU A 314 -26.84 26.39 6.27
N GLU A 315 -27.98 26.07 5.64
CA GLU A 315 -28.07 24.97 4.68
C GLU A 315 -27.25 25.21 3.41
N ASN A 316 -27.27 26.42 2.86
CA ASN A 316 -26.46 26.79 1.70
C ASN A 316 -24.96 26.64 1.99
N TRP A 317 -24.49 27.18 3.12
CA TRP A 317 -23.09 27.03 3.54
C TRP A 317 -22.70 25.56 3.79
N LYS A 318 -23.62 24.73 4.30
CA LYS A 318 -23.40 23.27 4.42
C LYS A 318 -23.21 22.61 3.04
N ASN A 319 -23.98 23.03 2.03
CA ASN A 319 -23.85 22.52 0.67
C ASN A 319 -22.54 22.95 0.01
N GLU A 320 -22.16 24.22 0.11
CA GLU A 320 -20.87 24.71 -0.41
C GLU A 320 -19.67 23.99 0.23
N LYS A 321 -19.70 23.77 1.56
CA LYS A 321 -18.69 22.97 2.25
C LYS A 321 -18.60 21.55 1.70
N ARG A 322 -19.73 20.89 1.44
CA ARG A 322 -19.77 19.53 0.84
C ARG A 322 -19.26 19.52 -0.60
N GLU A 323 -19.53 20.54 -1.38
CA GLU A 323 -19.04 20.65 -2.76
C GLU A 323 -17.53 20.84 -2.80
N ALA A 324 -16.99 21.72 -1.96
CA ALA A 324 -15.54 21.90 -1.80
C ALA A 324 -14.84 20.58 -1.40
N GLN A 325 -15.45 19.80 -0.50
CA GLN A 325 -14.97 18.47 -0.12
C GLN A 325 -14.95 17.49 -1.29
N ARG A 326 -16.04 17.41 -2.06
CA ARG A 326 -16.14 16.52 -3.23
C ARG A 326 -15.14 16.89 -4.31
N LYS A 327 -14.97 18.18 -4.59
CA LYS A 327 -14.01 18.68 -5.57
C LYS A 327 -12.58 18.31 -5.19
N PHE A 328 -12.20 18.55 -3.93
CA PHE A 328 -10.90 18.12 -3.41
C PHE A 328 -10.69 16.61 -3.53
N GLN A 329 -11.71 15.80 -3.21
CA GLN A 329 -11.63 14.35 -3.35
C GLN A 329 -11.41 13.92 -4.81
N ALA A 330 -12.13 14.52 -5.76
CA ALA A 330 -11.97 14.24 -7.18
C ALA A 330 -10.57 14.64 -7.67
N ASP A 331 -10.11 15.85 -7.34
CA ASP A 331 -8.78 16.34 -7.69
C ASP A 331 -7.65 15.45 -7.14
N MET A 332 -7.84 14.91 -5.93
CA MET A 332 -6.91 13.97 -5.32
C MET A 332 -6.92 12.60 -6.01
N GLU A 333 -8.08 12.06 -6.38
CA GLU A 333 -8.17 10.77 -7.08
C GLU A 333 -7.62 10.86 -8.52
N THR A 334 -7.79 12.00 -9.20
CA THR A 334 -7.19 12.23 -10.52
C THR A 334 -5.67 12.36 -10.45
N ALA A 335 -5.13 13.07 -9.45
CA ALA A 335 -3.69 13.28 -9.34
C ALA A 335 -2.93 12.13 -8.65
N PHE A 336 -3.60 11.44 -7.72
CA PHE A 336 -3.06 10.36 -6.89
C PHE A 336 -4.10 9.26 -6.73
N PRO A 337 -4.29 8.38 -7.73
CA PRO A 337 -5.26 7.29 -7.65
C PRO A 337 -5.00 6.41 -6.43
N ALA A 338 -6.00 6.24 -5.56
CA ALA A 338 -5.81 5.58 -4.27
C ALA A 338 -5.40 4.11 -4.42
N VAL A 339 -5.87 3.45 -5.49
CA VAL A 339 -5.50 2.08 -5.84
C VAL A 339 -4.03 1.99 -6.23
N ALA A 340 -3.57 2.87 -7.13
CA ALA A 340 -2.18 2.88 -7.58
C ALA A 340 -1.21 3.19 -6.42
N VAL A 341 -1.51 4.20 -5.60
CA VAL A 341 -0.71 4.51 -4.40
C VAL A 341 -0.68 3.32 -3.44
N ARG A 342 -1.81 2.62 -3.27
CA ARG A 342 -1.87 1.42 -2.43
C ARG A 342 -0.99 0.30 -2.97
N GLU A 343 -1.05 0.04 -4.27
CA GLU A 343 -0.23 -0.98 -4.90
C GLU A 343 1.25 -0.65 -4.82
N THR A 344 1.66 0.58 -5.15
CA THR A 344 3.07 1.01 -5.08
C THR A 344 3.61 0.88 -3.66
N VAL A 345 2.88 1.36 -2.65
CA VAL A 345 3.31 1.27 -1.25
C VAL A 345 3.30 -0.18 -0.77
N ASN A 346 2.26 -0.98 -1.06
CA ASN A 346 2.25 -2.39 -0.67
C ASN A 346 3.38 -3.19 -1.34
N LYS A 347 3.64 -2.95 -2.63
CA LYS A 347 4.77 -3.53 -3.34
C LYS A 347 6.10 -3.12 -2.67
N SER A 348 6.21 -1.91 -2.14
CA SER A 348 7.44 -1.43 -1.45
C SER A 348 7.66 -2.17 -0.14
N TRP A 349 6.58 -2.46 0.58
CA TRP A 349 6.65 -3.25 1.80
C TRP A 349 6.84 -4.75 1.51
N SER A 350 6.25 -5.30 0.45
CA SER A 350 6.42 -6.70 0.09
C SER A 350 7.82 -7.03 -0.43
N SER A 351 8.46 -6.12 -1.17
CA SER A 351 9.89 -6.25 -1.47
C SER A 351 10.73 -6.18 -0.19
N THR A 352 10.38 -5.30 0.76
CA THR A 352 11.02 -5.27 2.09
C THR A 352 10.84 -6.58 2.87
N ILE A 353 9.75 -7.33 2.65
CA ILE A 353 9.55 -8.66 3.27
C ILE A 353 10.58 -9.69 2.76
N GLN A 354 10.98 -9.63 1.48
CA GLN A 354 12.10 -10.44 0.97
C GLN A 354 13.42 -10.10 1.68
N TYR A 355 13.62 -8.85 2.08
CA TYR A 355 14.81 -8.35 2.78
C TYR A 355 14.60 -8.14 4.30
N SER A 356 13.60 -8.81 4.89
CA SER A 356 13.30 -8.73 6.31
C SER A 356 14.27 -9.58 7.14
N VAL A 357 14.38 -9.30 8.45
CA VAL A 357 15.24 -10.06 9.40
C VAL A 357 15.05 -11.58 9.30
N LYS A 358 13.85 -12.04 8.94
CA LYS A 358 13.51 -13.47 8.82
C LYS A 358 13.84 -14.09 7.45
N ASN A 359 14.05 -13.27 6.41
CA ASN A 359 14.24 -13.72 5.03
C ASN A 359 15.60 -13.32 4.44
N PHE A 360 16.56 -12.88 5.26
CA PHE A 360 17.94 -12.63 4.82
C PHE A 360 18.52 -13.82 4.03
N GLY A 361 18.11 -15.06 4.32
CA GLY A 361 18.52 -16.23 3.56
C GLY A 361 17.88 -16.44 2.19
N ALA A 362 17.05 -15.53 1.63
CA ALA A 362 16.47 -15.68 0.29
C ALA A 362 17.25 -14.85 -0.74
N LEU A 363 17.81 -15.50 -1.77
CA LEU A 363 18.45 -14.78 -2.88
C LEU A 363 17.36 -14.32 -3.84
N PRO A 364 17.47 -13.13 -4.45
CA PRO A 364 16.73 -12.87 -5.67
C PRO A 364 17.11 -13.92 -6.73
N PRO A 365 16.15 -14.39 -7.55
CA PRO A 365 16.43 -15.38 -8.59
C PRO A 365 17.52 -14.88 -9.55
N ALA A 366 18.38 -15.78 -10.02
CA ALA A 366 19.36 -15.48 -11.06
C ALA A 366 18.65 -14.88 -12.28
N GLY A 367 19.01 -13.64 -12.64
CA GLY A 367 18.34 -12.86 -13.70
C GLY A 367 17.31 -11.84 -13.21
N GLY A 368 17.03 -11.74 -11.91
CA GLY A 368 16.32 -10.60 -11.32
C GLY A 368 17.26 -9.40 -11.19
N GLU A 369 16.85 -8.23 -11.67
CA GLU A 369 17.57 -6.97 -11.42
C GLU A 369 17.67 -6.75 -9.90
N ALA A 370 18.84 -6.97 -9.31
CA ALA A 370 19.03 -6.83 -7.86
C ALA A 370 18.57 -5.44 -7.38
N ALA A 371 17.80 -5.39 -6.29
CA ALA A 371 17.27 -4.16 -5.74
C ALA A 371 18.40 -3.31 -5.11
N ARG A 372 18.95 -2.36 -5.86
CA ARG A 372 20.01 -1.42 -5.41
C ARG A 372 19.49 -0.26 -4.57
N ASN A 373 18.18 -0.24 -4.32
CA ASN A 373 17.57 0.49 -3.22
C ASN A 373 17.61 -0.44 -1.99
N VAL A 374 18.35 -0.07 -0.95
CA VAL A 374 18.59 -0.91 0.24
C VAL A 374 17.68 -0.49 1.39
N PRO A 375 16.79 -1.37 1.90
CA PRO A 375 15.91 -1.03 3.01
C PRO A 375 16.67 -1.15 4.33
N VAL A 376 17.17 -0.03 4.85
CA VAL A 376 17.95 -0.02 6.11
C VAL A 376 17.09 0.24 7.35
N GLY A 377 15.85 0.71 7.17
CA GLY A 377 14.95 0.95 8.29
C GLY A 377 13.55 1.39 7.89
N GLU A 378 12.87 2.03 8.83
CA GLU A 378 11.54 2.62 8.64
C GLU A 378 11.58 4.11 8.96
N MET A 379 10.91 4.91 8.15
CA MET A 379 10.78 6.34 8.32
C MET A 379 9.36 6.73 8.71
N TYR A 380 9.28 7.63 9.68
CA TYR A 380 8.06 8.17 10.26
C TYR A 380 8.04 9.68 10.07
N ILE A 381 7.09 10.15 9.28
CA ILE A 381 6.91 11.56 8.93
C ILE A 381 5.75 12.11 9.74
N ASN A 382 5.98 13.18 10.50
CA ASN A 382 4.91 13.85 11.24
C ASN A 382 4.11 14.73 10.28
N VAL A 383 2.83 14.37 10.10
CA VAL A 383 1.88 15.09 9.26
C VAL A 383 0.76 15.75 10.08
N GLY A 384 0.95 15.91 11.39
CA GLY A 384 -0.03 16.56 12.27
C GLY A 384 -0.46 17.95 11.80
N ARG A 385 0.43 18.66 11.10
CA ARG A 385 0.15 19.97 10.50
C ARG A 385 -0.95 19.95 9.43
N TRP A 386 -1.21 18.80 8.80
CA TRP A 386 -2.30 18.64 7.82
C TRP A 386 -3.68 18.77 8.48
N TYR A 387 -3.77 18.47 9.77
CA TYR A 387 -5.04 18.37 10.48
C TYR A 387 -5.32 19.54 11.42
N ALA A 388 -4.60 20.66 11.26
CA ALA A 388 -4.90 21.88 12.00
C ALA A 388 -6.13 22.61 11.41
N GLY A 389 -6.88 23.30 12.27
CA GLY A 389 -8.05 24.11 11.87
C GLY A 389 -9.32 23.29 11.55
N GLU A 390 -10.34 23.95 11.01
CA GLU A 390 -11.62 23.30 10.67
C GLU A 390 -11.49 22.32 9.49
N SER A 391 -10.61 22.60 8.52
CA SER A 391 -10.28 21.69 7.42
C SER A 391 -9.69 20.37 7.92
N GLY A 392 -9.01 20.40 9.08
CA GLY A 392 -8.37 19.23 9.65
C GLY A 392 -9.35 18.11 10.01
N LYS A 393 -10.55 18.44 10.50
CA LYS A 393 -11.60 17.44 10.80
C LYS A 393 -12.03 16.67 9.54
N VAL A 394 -12.14 17.37 8.41
CA VAL A 394 -12.48 16.78 7.11
C VAL A 394 -11.36 15.87 6.61
N LEU A 395 -10.12 16.36 6.68
CA LEU A 395 -8.95 15.61 6.22
C LEU A 395 -8.70 14.35 7.07
N MET A 396 -8.97 14.41 8.38
CA MET A 396 -8.91 13.26 9.30
C MET A 396 -9.87 12.13 8.91
N GLU A 397 -11.02 12.46 8.32
CA GLU A 397 -11.99 11.45 7.87
C GLU A 397 -11.63 10.90 6.47
N LEU A 398 -11.18 11.77 5.56
CA LEU A 398 -10.97 11.43 4.15
C LEU A 398 -9.66 10.70 3.88
N LEU A 399 -8.53 11.20 4.41
CA LEU A 399 -7.20 10.70 4.04
C LEU A 399 -6.93 9.29 4.56
N PRO A 400 -7.17 8.94 5.85
CA PRO A 400 -6.94 7.57 6.33
C PRO A 400 -7.88 6.55 5.70
N ARG A 401 -9.10 6.95 5.32
CA ARG A 401 -10.09 6.06 4.68
C ARG A 401 -9.70 5.67 3.25
N ARG A 402 -9.13 6.61 2.48
CA ARG A 402 -8.71 6.38 1.08
C ARG A 402 -7.27 5.89 0.97
N TYR A 403 -6.35 6.54 1.68
CA TYR A 403 -4.89 6.32 1.61
C TYR A 403 -4.32 5.65 2.87
N GLY A 404 -5.12 4.85 3.57
CA GLY A 404 -4.77 4.24 4.87
C GLY A 404 -3.48 3.40 4.90
N VAL A 405 -2.93 3.01 3.74
CA VAL A 405 -1.66 2.29 3.65
C VAL A 405 -0.44 3.14 4.03
N LEU A 406 -0.53 4.47 3.84
CA LEU A 406 0.57 5.41 4.11
C LEU A 406 0.72 5.69 5.61
N PHE A 407 -0.37 5.56 6.35
CA PHE A 407 -0.42 5.95 7.76
C PHE A 407 0.08 4.82 8.66
N ARG A 408 0.78 5.20 9.74
CA ARG A 408 1.20 4.28 10.79
C ARG A 408 -0.03 3.54 11.32
N LYS A 409 0.10 2.26 11.65
CA LYS A 409 -1.00 1.46 12.22
C LYS A 409 -0.86 1.42 13.74
N ASN A 410 -1.87 1.88 14.47
CA ASN A 410 -1.95 1.73 15.93
C ASN A 410 -3.01 0.67 16.27
N ALA A 411 -2.70 -0.17 17.26
CA ALA A 411 -3.66 -1.11 17.82
C ALA A 411 -4.48 -0.39 18.89
N GLN A 412 -5.76 -0.14 18.62
CA GLN A 412 -6.72 0.32 19.63
C GLN A 412 -7.88 -0.69 19.68
N ASN A 413 -8.16 -1.25 20.86
CA ASN A 413 -9.25 -2.21 21.09
C ASN A 413 -9.29 -3.39 20.10
N GLY A 414 -8.13 -3.98 19.79
CA GLY A 414 -8.03 -5.15 18.89
C GLY A 414 -8.27 -4.85 17.41
N LYS A 415 -8.60 -3.61 17.02
CA LYS A 415 -8.66 -3.17 15.62
C LYS A 415 -7.42 -2.35 15.29
N ILE A 416 -6.79 -2.69 14.16
CA ILE A 416 -5.64 -1.95 13.64
C ILE A 416 -6.17 -0.73 12.87
N ILE A 417 -6.07 0.45 13.46
CA ILE A 417 -6.55 1.71 12.88
C ILE A 417 -5.34 2.55 12.45
N PRO A 418 -5.37 3.20 11.26
CA PRO A 418 -4.29 4.10 10.87
C PRO A 418 -4.26 5.34 11.79
N ASP A 419 -3.12 5.60 12.39
CA ASP A 419 -2.77 6.82 13.12
C ASP A 419 -2.59 7.95 12.11
N PRO A 420 -3.53 8.90 12.03
CA PRO A 420 -3.51 9.92 11.01
C PRO A 420 -2.35 10.90 11.17
N GLY A 421 -1.75 11.02 12.37
CA GLY A 421 -0.68 11.99 12.63
C GLY A 421 0.69 11.61 12.06
N TRP A 422 0.90 10.34 11.70
CA TRP A 422 2.19 9.83 11.27
C TRP A 422 2.07 8.99 9.99
N ILE A 423 2.84 9.35 8.97
CA ILE A 423 3.05 8.52 7.79
C ILE A 423 4.22 7.57 8.06
N ARG A 424 4.08 6.30 7.70
CA ARG A 424 5.10 5.26 7.81
C ARG A 424 5.51 4.80 6.43
N LEU A 425 6.79 4.95 6.09
CA LEU A 425 7.38 4.48 4.84
C LEU A 425 8.65 3.67 5.11
N PRO A 426 9.01 2.73 4.23
CA PRO A 426 10.33 2.10 4.28
C PRO A 426 11.42 3.15 4.00
N PHE A 427 12.53 3.07 4.73
CA PHE A 427 13.66 3.98 4.60
C PHE A 427 14.77 3.30 3.79
N TRP A 428 14.91 3.74 2.54
CA TRP A 428 15.84 3.19 1.56
C TRP A 428 17.10 4.04 1.43
N LEU A 429 18.23 3.39 1.16
CA LEU A 429 19.44 4.03 0.66
C LEU A 429 19.67 3.60 -0.79
N SER A 430 19.87 4.55 -1.70
CA SER A 430 20.19 4.25 -3.10
C SER A 430 21.70 4.19 -3.31
N LEU A 431 22.20 3.01 -3.67
CA LEU A 431 23.61 2.81 -4.04
C LEU A 431 23.91 3.35 -5.44
N ASP A 432 22.92 3.31 -6.35
CA ASP A 432 23.06 3.86 -7.71
C ASP A 432 23.26 5.38 -7.70
N GLN A 433 22.68 6.09 -6.73
CA GLN A 433 22.86 7.53 -6.56
C GLN A 433 24.01 7.91 -5.61
N GLY A 434 24.67 6.93 -4.99
CA GLY A 434 25.79 7.15 -4.07
C GLY A 434 25.39 7.82 -2.75
N GLU A 435 24.19 7.56 -2.23
CA GLU A 435 23.68 8.26 -1.05
C GLU A 435 24.58 8.03 0.19
N SER A 436 25.25 9.10 0.61
CA SER A 436 26.13 9.09 1.78
C SER A 436 25.40 9.49 3.05
N LEU A 437 25.65 8.75 4.13
CA LEU A 437 25.01 8.89 5.42
C LEU A 437 26.02 9.37 6.49
N LEU A 438 25.65 10.39 7.25
CA LEU A 438 26.37 10.86 8.43
C LEU A 438 25.48 10.67 9.66
N VAL A 439 25.92 9.86 10.63
CA VAL A 439 25.18 9.58 11.88
C VAL A 439 25.90 10.18 13.07
N LEU A 440 25.21 11.04 13.81
CA LEU A 440 25.69 11.70 15.02
C LEU A 440 24.96 11.15 16.25
N CYS A 441 25.67 10.90 17.34
CA CYS A 441 25.07 10.41 18.58
C CYS A 441 25.70 11.04 19.84
N PRO A 442 24.99 11.04 20.98
CA PRO A 442 25.60 11.26 22.29
C PRO A 442 26.60 10.14 22.64
N ASP A 443 27.66 10.46 23.39
CA ASP A 443 28.71 9.49 23.78
C ASP A 443 28.12 8.23 24.46
N SER A 444 27.04 8.37 25.24
CA SER A 444 26.37 7.26 25.93
C SER A 444 25.66 6.26 25.01
N LEU A 445 25.43 6.58 23.73
CA LEU A 445 24.72 5.74 22.77
C LEU A 445 25.62 5.17 21.67
N GLN A 446 26.93 5.38 21.78
CA GLN A 446 27.91 5.03 20.75
C GLN A 446 27.91 3.53 20.43
N GLU A 447 27.95 2.64 21.42
CA GLU A 447 27.91 1.18 21.19
C GLU A 447 26.63 0.73 20.46
N ILE A 448 25.49 1.33 20.79
CA ILE A 448 24.20 1.00 20.14
C ILE A 448 24.20 1.48 18.69
N MET A 449 24.79 2.66 18.43
CA MET A 449 24.98 3.19 17.08
C MET A 449 25.84 2.23 16.24
N GLU A 450 26.95 1.73 16.77
CA GLU A 450 27.85 0.80 16.06
C GLU A 450 27.10 -0.48 15.63
N SER A 451 26.32 -1.07 16.53
CA SER A 451 25.46 -2.23 16.23
C SER A 451 24.41 -1.93 15.13
N ARG A 452 23.81 -0.74 15.13
CA ARG A 452 22.83 -0.33 14.11
C ARG A 452 23.48 -0.11 12.74
N LEU A 453 24.67 0.46 12.69
CA LEU A 453 25.42 0.61 11.44
C LEU A 453 25.89 -0.72 10.88
N GLN A 454 26.30 -1.65 11.75
CA GLN A 454 26.63 -3.01 11.34
C GLN A 454 25.42 -3.69 10.66
N GLY A 455 24.22 -3.52 11.22
CA GLY A 455 22.98 -4.00 10.58
C GLY A 455 22.70 -3.37 9.22
N ALA A 456 22.97 -2.06 9.06
CA ALA A 456 22.86 -1.39 7.77
C ALA A 456 23.91 -1.89 6.76
N ALA A 457 25.16 -2.09 7.19
CA ALA A 457 26.24 -2.63 6.36
C ALA A 457 25.92 -4.03 5.82
N MET A 458 25.41 -4.93 6.68
CA MET A 458 25.00 -6.28 6.28
C MET A 458 23.85 -6.25 5.25
N ARG A 459 22.93 -5.29 5.35
CA ARG A 459 21.84 -5.12 4.37
C ARG A 459 22.35 -4.61 3.03
N ILE A 460 23.31 -3.69 3.04
CA ILE A 460 23.97 -3.21 1.83
C ILE A 460 24.69 -4.36 1.14
N LEU A 461 25.47 -5.15 1.89
CA LEU A 461 26.15 -6.35 1.38
C LEU A 461 25.16 -7.31 0.70
N TRP A 462 23.98 -7.51 1.30
CA TRP A 462 22.98 -8.44 0.80
C TRP A 462 22.11 -7.90 -0.35
N SER A 463 22.12 -6.59 -0.57
CA SER A 463 21.36 -5.93 -1.64
C SER A 463 22.08 -5.91 -2.99
N VAL A 464 23.41 -6.14 -2.97
CA VAL A 464 24.27 -6.15 -4.15
C VAL A 464 24.64 -7.60 -4.47
N PRO A 465 24.74 -8.00 -5.75
CA PRO A 465 25.24 -9.32 -6.11
C PRO A 465 26.62 -9.61 -5.50
N VAL A 466 26.85 -10.87 -5.15
CA VAL A 466 28.08 -11.32 -4.50
C VAL A 466 29.30 -11.00 -5.38
N GLY A 467 30.33 -10.38 -4.80
CA GLY A 467 31.55 -9.94 -5.50
C GLY A 467 31.47 -8.54 -6.15
N GLN A 468 30.29 -7.90 -6.18
CA GLN A 468 30.11 -6.55 -6.72
C GLN A 468 30.09 -5.45 -5.65
N SER A 469 30.47 -5.74 -4.40
CA SER A 469 30.59 -4.72 -3.34
C SER A 469 31.92 -4.87 -2.60
N GLN A 470 32.59 -3.75 -2.33
CA GLN A 470 33.83 -3.68 -1.57
C GLN A 470 33.66 -2.70 -0.41
N PHE A 471 33.99 -3.12 0.81
CA PHE A 471 33.80 -2.34 2.03
C PHE A 471 35.13 -1.89 2.62
N LEU A 472 35.33 -0.58 2.74
CA LEU A 472 36.38 0.00 3.55
C LEU A 472 35.86 0.23 4.96
N LEU A 473 36.29 -0.60 5.92
CA LEU A 473 35.90 -0.47 7.33
C LEU A 473 37.05 0.15 8.14
N GLY A 474 36.79 1.30 8.75
CA GLY A 474 37.72 1.98 9.65
C GLY A 474 37.22 2.00 11.09
N ASP A 475 38.02 1.48 12.01
CA ASP A 475 37.80 1.50 13.47
C ASP A 475 39.08 1.97 14.18
N SER A 476 39.11 3.23 14.62
CA SER A 476 40.31 3.86 15.19
C SER A 476 40.84 3.22 16.47
N ASP A 477 40.04 2.42 17.19
CA ASP A 477 40.32 2.02 18.58
C ASP A 477 40.51 0.50 18.77
N LYS A 478 40.48 -0.30 17.68
CA LYS A 478 40.69 -1.77 17.71
C LYS A 478 39.69 -2.56 18.58
N ILE A 479 38.51 -2.03 18.85
CA ILE A 479 37.53 -2.68 19.75
C ILE A 479 36.81 -3.85 19.04
N GLY A 480 36.93 -3.95 17.72
CA GLY A 480 36.35 -5.07 16.97
C GLY A 480 34.83 -4.95 16.81
N SER A 481 34.33 -3.71 16.76
CA SER A 481 32.92 -3.37 16.52
C SER A 481 32.39 -3.96 15.21
N PHE A 482 33.27 -4.17 14.22
CA PHE A 482 32.95 -4.82 12.95
C PHE A 482 33.20 -6.33 12.91
N SER A 483 33.60 -6.98 14.01
CA SER A 483 33.93 -8.42 14.04
C SER A 483 32.84 -9.32 13.45
N GLY A 484 31.57 -9.06 13.78
CA GLY A 484 30.46 -9.81 13.22
C GLY A 484 30.30 -9.64 11.70
N PHE A 485 30.61 -8.46 11.15
CA PHE A 485 30.58 -8.20 9.69
C PHE A 485 31.81 -8.77 9.00
N ALA A 486 33.00 -8.53 9.55
CA ALA A 486 34.25 -9.08 9.03
C ALA A 486 34.22 -10.62 9.00
N SER A 487 33.53 -11.26 9.95
CA SER A 487 33.34 -12.71 9.96
C SER A 487 32.47 -13.26 8.82
N LEU A 488 31.79 -12.38 8.06
CA LEU A 488 31.08 -12.74 6.82
C LEU A 488 32.01 -12.76 5.61
N ASP A 489 33.26 -12.29 5.74
CA ASP A 489 34.18 -12.21 4.61
C ASP A 489 34.55 -13.61 4.10
N PRO A 490 34.18 -13.95 2.85
CA PRO A 490 34.50 -15.26 2.30
C PRO A 490 36.02 -15.49 2.18
N ALA A 491 36.84 -14.43 2.15
CA ALA A 491 38.30 -14.56 2.14
C ALA A 491 38.89 -15.19 3.43
N LEU A 492 38.15 -15.23 4.54
CA LEU A 492 38.58 -15.92 5.76
C LEU A 492 38.71 -17.44 5.59
N TYR A 493 38.05 -18.00 4.57
CA TYR A 493 38.13 -19.42 4.22
C TYR A 493 39.27 -19.74 3.23
N ASN A 494 40.09 -18.74 2.87
CA ASN A 494 41.25 -18.94 2.00
C ASN A 494 42.35 -19.70 2.76
N ALA A 495 42.30 -21.03 2.78
CA ALA A 495 43.38 -21.87 3.30
C ALA A 495 44.51 -21.99 2.25
N SER A 496 45.77 -22.10 2.73
CA SER A 496 46.96 -22.29 1.90
C SER A 496 46.83 -23.55 1.02
N GLY A 497 46.56 -23.35 -0.28
CA GLY A 497 46.36 -24.42 -1.27
C GLY A 497 44.93 -24.55 -1.82
N THR A 498 44.00 -23.68 -1.42
CA THR A 498 42.63 -23.62 -1.96
C THR A 498 42.23 -22.18 -2.36
N THR A 499 41.16 -22.05 -3.13
CA THR A 499 40.63 -20.83 -3.77
C THR A 499 40.80 -19.56 -2.97
N SER A 500 41.40 -18.56 -3.61
CA SER A 500 41.30 -17.17 -3.18
C SER A 500 39.89 -16.66 -3.51
N TYR A 501 39.02 -16.61 -2.52
CA TYR A 501 37.80 -15.80 -2.60
C TYR A 501 38.19 -14.32 -2.58
N LYS A 502 37.56 -13.51 -3.45
CA LYS A 502 37.69 -12.04 -3.39
C LYS A 502 37.13 -11.57 -2.05
N SER A 503 37.95 -10.86 -1.28
CA SER A 503 37.50 -10.30 -0.01
C SER A 503 36.45 -9.22 -0.26
N ILE A 504 35.42 -9.22 0.58
CA ILE A 504 34.47 -8.10 0.66
C ILE A 504 35.09 -6.89 1.37
N LEU A 505 36.21 -7.09 2.07
CA LEU A 505 36.93 -6.07 2.81
C LEU A 505 38.06 -5.50 1.97
N ASP A 506 38.15 -4.18 1.97
CA ASP A 506 39.20 -3.48 1.27
C ASP A 506 40.57 -3.76 1.91
N GLY A 507 41.46 -4.49 1.22
CA GLY A 507 42.74 -4.92 1.78
C GLY A 507 42.67 -6.12 2.74
N ASN A 508 41.59 -6.90 2.70
CA ASN A 508 41.38 -8.15 3.44
C ASN A 508 41.36 -8.02 4.98
N GLN A 509 41.21 -6.81 5.51
CA GLN A 509 41.18 -6.57 6.96
C GLN A 509 40.36 -5.33 7.32
N VAL A 510 39.97 -5.23 8.58
CA VAL A 510 39.43 -3.99 9.16
C VAL A 510 40.61 -3.11 9.53
N TRP A 511 40.62 -1.88 9.03
CA TRP A 511 41.72 -0.95 9.26
C TRP A 511 41.55 -0.24 10.59
N SER A 512 42.59 -0.24 11.40
CA SER A 512 42.56 0.34 12.74
C SER A 512 43.60 1.42 13.01
N THR A 513 44.66 1.50 12.20
CA THR A 513 45.66 2.57 12.31
C THR A 513 45.22 3.79 11.50
N ALA A 514 45.29 4.98 12.09
CA ALA A 514 44.94 6.25 11.43
C ALA A 514 45.70 6.46 10.10
N ASN A 515 47.00 6.12 10.04
CA ASN A 515 47.79 6.27 8.81
C ASN A 515 47.32 5.34 7.68
N ASP A 516 46.94 4.11 7.99
CA ASP A 516 46.51 3.14 6.98
C ASP A 516 45.17 3.54 6.36
N ILE A 517 44.24 4.03 7.20
CA ILE A 517 42.94 4.56 6.75
C ILE A 517 43.14 5.74 5.79
N ARG A 518 44.04 6.68 6.11
CA ARG A 518 44.37 7.82 5.23
C ARG A 518 44.97 7.38 3.90
N GLN A 519 45.94 6.47 3.94
CA GLN A 519 46.59 5.97 2.74
C GLN A 519 45.58 5.26 1.83
N ARG A 520 44.63 4.51 2.40
CA ARG A 520 43.60 3.82 1.63
C ARG A 520 42.60 4.79 0.99
N ILE A 521 42.16 5.82 1.71
CA ILE A 521 41.31 6.89 1.16
C ILE A 521 42.01 7.56 -0.04
N SER A 522 43.31 7.85 0.07
CA SER A 522 44.11 8.42 -1.02
C SER A 522 44.22 7.47 -2.23
N ASN A 523 44.48 6.19 -1.99
CA ASN A 523 44.57 5.17 -3.05
C ASN A 523 43.23 4.99 -3.78
N ASN A 524 42.11 4.97 -3.05
CA ASN A 524 40.78 4.85 -3.65
C ASN A 524 40.47 6.10 -4.50
N GLN A 525 40.85 7.30 -4.04
CA GLN A 525 40.73 8.52 -4.85
C GLN A 525 41.51 8.44 -6.18
N MET A 526 42.77 7.96 -6.15
CA MET A 526 43.56 7.77 -7.37
C MET A 526 42.89 6.77 -8.32
N ARG A 527 42.40 5.65 -7.79
CA ARG A 527 41.65 4.64 -8.55
C ARG A 527 40.40 5.22 -9.21
N TYR A 528 39.65 6.10 -8.53
CA TYR A 528 38.48 6.76 -9.12
C TYR A 528 38.85 7.68 -10.27
N ASN A 529 39.94 8.44 -10.16
CA ASN A 529 40.41 9.29 -11.24
C ASN A 529 40.80 8.47 -12.49
N ASP A 530 41.44 7.31 -12.31
CA ASP A 530 41.78 6.40 -13.41
C ASP A 530 40.51 5.80 -14.06
N ILE A 531 39.57 5.37 -13.23
CA ILE A 531 38.26 4.87 -13.69
C ILE A 531 37.48 5.97 -14.43
N ALA A 532 37.63 7.23 -14.03
CA ALA A 532 36.98 8.35 -14.68
C ALA A 532 37.44 8.58 -16.12
N GLY A 533 38.71 8.27 -16.42
CA GLY A 533 39.23 8.27 -17.78
C GLY A 533 38.66 7.12 -18.65
N GLN A 534 38.34 5.98 -18.04
CA GLN A 534 37.82 4.79 -18.73
C GLN A 534 36.31 4.84 -18.96
N MET A 535 35.53 5.45 -18.05
CA MET A 535 34.07 5.58 -18.14
C MET A 535 33.61 6.78 -18.99
N GLY A 536 34.28 7.05 -20.11
CA GLY A 536 33.89 8.10 -21.05
C GLY A 536 32.53 7.80 -21.68
N GLY A 537 31.52 8.64 -21.41
CA GLY A 537 30.20 8.57 -22.06
C GLY A 537 29.10 7.80 -21.31
N VAL A 538 29.37 7.25 -20.12
CA VAL A 538 28.39 6.51 -19.31
C VAL A 538 27.93 7.32 -18.10
N SER A 539 26.62 7.28 -17.77
CA SER A 539 26.01 8.14 -16.74
C SER A 539 26.12 7.59 -15.31
N SER A 540 26.25 6.27 -15.15
CA SER A 540 26.32 5.61 -13.84
C SER A 540 27.14 4.31 -13.89
N LEU A 541 27.68 3.88 -12.75
CA LEU A 541 28.33 2.57 -12.61
C LEU A 541 27.39 1.43 -13.02
N ARG A 542 26.08 1.60 -12.81
CA ARG A 542 25.04 0.66 -13.26
C ARG A 542 25.05 0.47 -14.77
N GLU A 543 24.97 1.56 -15.51
CA GLU A 543 24.98 1.53 -16.97
C GLU A 543 26.32 0.98 -17.48
N TYR A 544 27.41 1.27 -16.79
CA TYR A 544 28.73 0.72 -17.11
C TYR A 544 28.77 -0.80 -16.91
N ASN A 545 28.39 -1.31 -15.73
CA ASN A 545 28.38 -2.73 -15.42
C ASN A 545 27.39 -3.52 -16.30
N PHE A 546 26.29 -2.89 -16.72
CA PHE A 546 25.32 -3.47 -17.64
C PHE A 546 25.88 -3.56 -19.07
N SER A 547 26.56 -2.51 -19.54
CA SER A 547 27.21 -2.50 -20.86
C SER A 547 28.49 -3.32 -20.90
N HIS A 548 29.11 -3.61 -19.76
CA HIS A 548 30.37 -4.36 -19.62
C HIS A 548 30.27 -5.52 -18.61
N PRO A 549 29.50 -6.59 -18.91
CA PRO A 549 29.30 -7.73 -18.00
C PRO A 549 30.60 -8.46 -17.61
N MET A 550 31.62 -8.35 -18.46
CA MET A 550 32.92 -9.01 -18.34
C MET A 550 33.91 -8.30 -17.40
N ASN A 551 33.75 -6.98 -17.21
CA ASN A 551 34.63 -6.18 -16.37
C ASN A 551 33.78 -5.32 -15.42
N GLN A 552 32.90 -6.01 -14.70
CA GLN A 552 32.04 -5.37 -13.71
C GLN A 552 32.90 -4.80 -12.58
N ARG A 553 32.63 -3.54 -12.26
CA ARG A 553 33.25 -2.81 -11.17
C ARG A 553 32.39 -2.94 -9.92
N SER A 554 33.04 -3.13 -8.78
CA SER A 554 32.35 -3.23 -7.50
C SER A 554 31.92 -1.85 -7.00
N TYR A 555 30.75 -1.77 -6.38
CA TYR A 555 30.34 -0.63 -5.55
C TYR A 555 31.30 -0.53 -4.37
N GLU A 556 31.79 0.66 -4.10
CA GLU A 556 32.72 0.90 -3.01
C GLU A 556 32.00 1.62 -1.88
N ILE A 557 31.91 0.95 -0.72
CA ILE A 557 31.23 1.45 0.46
C ILE A 557 32.25 1.71 1.55
N THR A 558 32.37 2.97 1.98
CA THR A 558 33.27 3.35 3.08
C THR A 558 32.47 3.52 4.36
N ILE A 559 32.79 2.77 5.41
CA ILE A 559 32.18 2.89 6.72
C ILE A 559 33.26 3.28 7.74
N LEU A 560 33.16 4.49 8.27
CA LEU A 560 34.10 5.01 9.26
C LEU A 560 33.35 5.29 10.57
N GLN A 561 33.79 4.63 11.64
CA GLN A 561 33.32 4.93 13.00
C GLN A 561 34.23 5.95 13.67
N LYS A 562 33.73 6.64 14.69
CA LYS A 562 34.44 7.71 15.43
C LYS A 562 34.97 8.84 14.56
N PHE A 563 34.38 9.03 13.38
CA PHE A 563 34.68 10.13 12.48
C PHE A 563 34.49 11.47 13.22
N PRO A 564 35.42 12.44 13.12
CA PRO A 564 36.56 12.52 12.19
C PRO A 564 37.91 12.04 12.76
N ASP A 565 37.92 11.30 13.88
CA ASP A 565 39.16 10.96 14.58
C ASP A 565 40.11 10.16 13.69
N GLY A 566 41.40 10.50 13.73
CA GLY A 566 42.42 9.84 12.92
C GLY A 566 42.51 10.33 11.46
N LEU A 567 41.68 11.25 10.99
CA LEU A 567 41.76 11.82 9.63
C LEU A 567 42.42 13.20 9.60
N ASP A 568 43.10 13.52 8.49
CA ASP A 568 43.69 14.82 8.22
C ASP A 568 42.90 15.62 7.17
N GLU A 569 43.34 16.86 6.91
CA GLU A 569 42.68 17.76 5.97
C GLU A 569 42.60 17.18 4.55
N ALA A 570 43.67 16.51 4.10
CA ALA A 570 43.74 15.88 2.80
C ALA A 570 42.69 14.77 2.67
N SER A 571 42.57 13.90 3.66
CA SER A 571 41.61 12.79 3.66
C SER A 571 40.16 13.25 3.61
N ILE A 572 39.80 14.32 4.36
CA ILE A 572 38.44 14.88 4.32
C ILE A 572 38.15 15.53 2.95
N ARG A 573 39.14 16.17 2.33
CA ARG A 573 39.00 16.71 0.96
C ARG A 573 38.82 15.58 -0.07
N SER A 574 39.55 14.47 0.07
CA SER A 574 39.39 13.28 -0.77
C SER A 574 37.99 12.68 -0.64
N LEU A 575 37.49 12.48 0.59
CA LEU A 575 36.13 12.00 0.85
C LEU A 575 35.08 12.93 0.22
N ARG A 576 35.27 14.25 0.29
CA ARG A 576 34.39 15.22 -0.35
C ARG A 576 34.37 15.08 -1.87
N MET A 577 35.53 14.96 -2.51
CA MET A 577 35.61 14.78 -3.98
C MET A 577 34.97 13.48 -4.43
N MET A 578 35.18 12.39 -3.70
CA MET A 578 34.49 11.11 -4.00
C MET A 578 32.98 11.22 -3.79
N SER A 579 32.54 12.03 -2.83
CA SER A 579 31.12 12.27 -2.55
C SER A 579 30.42 13.17 -3.58
N SER A 580 31.12 14.04 -4.33
CA SER A 580 30.46 14.95 -5.28
C SER A 580 29.92 14.27 -6.54
N ASP A 581 30.60 13.21 -7.02
CA ASP A 581 30.23 12.44 -8.22
C ASP A 581 29.92 10.97 -7.89
N CYS A 582 29.49 10.71 -6.65
CA CYS A 582 29.35 9.37 -6.08
C CYS A 582 28.40 8.43 -6.87
N GLY A 583 27.30 8.94 -7.44
CA GLY A 583 26.39 8.14 -8.27
C GLY A 583 26.99 7.67 -9.61
N LYS A 584 28.00 8.39 -10.14
CA LYS A 584 28.72 7.94 -11.35
C LYS A 584 29.68 6.80 -11.02
N TRP A 585 30.34 6.87 -9.86
CA TRP A 585 31.40 5.94 -9.47
C TRP A 585 30.92 4.74 -8.64
N GLY A 586 29.65 4.73 -8.21
CA GLY A 586 29.12 3.72 -7.30
C GLY A 586 29.76 3.77 -5.91
N TYR A 587 30.16 4.97 -5.48
CA TYR A 587 30.72 5.22 -4.16
C TYR A 587 29.61 5.58 -3.17
N SER A 588 29.67 5.07 -1.94
CA SER A 588 28.79 5.49 -0.85
C SER A 588 29.56 5.52 0.47
N SER A 589 29.29 6.50 1.32
CA SER A 589 29.95 6.60 2.63
C SER A 589 28.95 6.57 3.79
N ILE A 590 29.28 5.85 4.85
CA ILE A 590 28.56 5.83 6.12
C ILE A 590 29.55 6.28 7.20
N LEU A 591 29.42 7.53 7.61
CA LEU A 591 30.29 8.15 8.60
C LEU A 591 29.53 8.25 9.92
N SER A 592 30.18 7.88 11.03
CA SER A 592 29.59 8.08 12.34
C SER A 592 30.56 8.61 13.37
N GLY A 593 30.06 9.46 14.26
CA GLY A 593 30.85 10.03 15.34
C GLY A 593 29.97 10.53 16.48
N SER A 594 30.57 10.65 17.65
CA SER A 594 29.90 11.20 18.82
C SER A 594 30.09 12.72 18.90
N GLN A 595 29.28 13.38 19.73
CA GLN A 595 29.36 14.83 19.89
C GLN A 595 30.72 15.32 20.42
N SER A 596 31.46 14.47 21.16
CA SER A 596 32.80 14.80 21.63
C SER A 596 33.83 14.79 20.49
N ASN A 597 33.79 13.82 19.57
CA ASN A 597 34.70 13.75 18.40
C ASN A 597 34.64 15.03 17.54
N PHE A 598 33.44 15.61 17.37
CA PHE A 598 33.29 16.84 16.58
C PHE A 598 33.63 18.12 17.35
N LYS A 599 33.59 18.10 18.69
CA LYS A 599 34.00 19.25 19.53
C LYS A 599 35.51 19.37 19.64
N SER A 600 36.24 18.26 19.56
CA SER A 600 37.71 18.20 19.54
C SER A 600 38.34 18.48 18.17
N MET A 601 37.53 18.76 17.15
CA MET A 601 37.98 18.98 15.77
C MET A 601 38.68 20.34 15.59
N ASP A 602 39.81 20.37 14.86
CA ASP A 602 40.51 21.62 14.53
C ASP A 602 39.57 22.59 13.76
N PRO A 603 39.53 23.90 14.12
CA PRO A 603 38.71 24.89 13.43
C PRO A 603 38.93 24.96 11.91
N LYS A 604 40.11 24.61 11.37
CA LYS A 604 40.32 24.52 9.91
C LYS A 604 39.59 23.33 9.28
N LEU A 605 39.55 22.19 9.97
CA LEU A 605 38.85 20.97 9.52
C LEU A 605 37.33 21.15 9.59
N SER A 606 36.83 21.91 10.56
CA SER A 606 35.40 22.20 10.74
C SER A 606 34.78 22.87 9.49
N LYS A 607 35.50 23.78 8.82
CA LYS A 607 35.01 24.46 7.62
C LYS A 607 34.86 23.50 6.43
N ILE A 608 35.84 22.64 6.22
CA ILE A 608 35.84 21.64 5.13
C ILE A 608 34.79 20.56 5.41
N PHE A 609 34.61 20.19 6.68
CA PHE A 609 33.55 19.27 7.09
C PHE A 609 32.15 19.82 6.84
N GLU A 610 31.89 21.10 7.13
CA GLU A 610 30.61 21.73 6.79
C GLU A 610 30.38 21.81 5.26
N GLU A 611 31.45 21.89 4.46
CA GLU A 611 31.36 21.77 3.01
C GLU A 611 31.05 20.33 2.55
N LEU A 612 31.64 19.30 3.19
CA LEU A 612 31.31 17.89 2.94
C LEU A 612 29.84 17.60 3.28
N LYS A 613 29.39 18.07 4.44
CA LYS A 613 27.99 17.93 4.89
C LYS A 613 26.98 18.61 3.96
N LYS A 614 27.37 19.68 3.25
CA LYS A 614 26.53 20.37 2.24
C LYS A 614 26.49 19.64 0.90
N ALA A 615 27.51 18.87 0.55
CA ALA A 615 27.71 18.25 -0.76
C ALA A 615 26.88 16.99 -1.01
N GLN A 616 25.64 16.91 -0.50
CA GLN A 616 24.64 15.83 -0.66
C GLN A 616 24.55 14.77 0.48
N THR A 617 25.20 14.97 1.63
CA THR A 617 25.10 14.00 2.74
C THR A 617 23.77 14.06 3.50
N LEU A 618 23.18 12.90 3.79
CA LEU A 618 22.07 12.77 4.72
C LEU A 618 22.61 12.76 6.16
N CYS A 619 22.16 13.70 7.00
CA CYS A 619 22.62 13.78 8.40
C CYS A 619 21.52 13.31 9.36
N LEU A 620 21.81 12.27 10.14
CA LEU A 620 20.95 11.71 11.17
C LEU A 620 21.51 11.99 12.57
N TRP A 621 20.62 12.28 13.52
CA TRP A 621 20.95 12.42 14.93
C TRP A 621 20.25 11.33 15.74
N MET A 622 21.00 10.46 16.42
CA MET A 622 20.45 9.44 17.29
C MET A 622 19.92 10.09 18.58
N LYS A 623 18.60 10.02 18.79
CA LYS A 623 17.94 10.61 19.97
C LYS A 623 17.91 9.63 21.13
N ASP A 624 17.52 8.38 20.85
CA ASP A 624 17.32 7.29 21.80
C ASP A 624 17.84 5.98 21.20
N LYS A 625 17.73 4.86 21.94
CA LYS A 625 18.23 3.53 21.52
C LYS A 625 17.72 3.03 20.15
N ASN A 626 16.58 3.52 19.67
CA ASN A 626 15.91 3.01 18.47
C ASN A 626 15.60 4.08 17.41
N TRP A 627 15.74 5.38 17.73
CA TRP A 627 15.21 6.46 16.89
C TRP A 627 16.29 7.45 16.50
N PHE A 628 16.39 7.66 15.19
CA PHE A 628 17.22 8.66 14.54
C PHE A 628 16.35 9.81 14.05
N THR A 629 16.78 11.05 14.22
CA THR A 629 16.10 12.24 13.70
C THR A 629 16.90 12.79 12.53
N VAL A 630 16.28 12.95 11.37
CA VAL A 630 16.93 13.55 10.20
C VAL A 630 17.16 15.04 10.47
N LYS A 631 18.42 15.48 10.53
CA LYS A 631 18.79 16.90 10.71
C LYS A 631 18.96 17.60 9.37
N GLN A 632 19.50 16.90 8.38
CA GLN A 632 19.74 17.44 7.05
C GLN A 632 19.42 16.39 6.01
N SER A 633 18.73 16.83 4.96
CA SER A 633 18.42 16.05 3.77
C SER A 633 18.27 16.99 2.57
N ALA A 634 18.50 16.43 1.38
CA ALA A 634 18.15 17.03 0.09
C ALA A 634 16.63 17.27 -0.03
N PHE A 635 15.80 16.44 0.61
CA PHE A 635 14.34 16.56 0.61
C PHE A 635 13.83 17.33 1.83
N PRO A 636 13.16 18.49 1.65
CA PRO A 636 12.60 19.27 2.74
C PRO A 636 11.69 18.47 3.69
N MET A 637 10.83 17.59 3.14
CA MET A 637 9.90 16.80 3.97
C MET A 637 10.59 15.76 4.86
N GLU A 638 11.79 15.32 4.51
CA GLU A 638 12.53 14.33 5.29
C GLU A 638 13.15 14.96 6.55
N ARG A 639 13.37 16.29 6.58
CA ARG A 639 13.96 16.98 7.73
C ARG A 639 13.03 16.92 8.95
N GLY A 640 13.57 16.48 10.08
CA GLY A 640 12.83 16.28 11.32
C GLY A 640 12.07 14.95 11.41
N CYS A 641 12.11 14.11 10.36
CA CYS A 641 11.51 12.78 10.40
C CYS A 641 12.24 11.86 11.38
N GLN A 642 11.49 10.93 11.95
CA GLN A 642 12.05 9.88 12.80
C GLN A 642 12.30 8.63 11.96
N VAL A 643 13.52 8.10 12.03
CA VAL A 643 13.94 6.90 11.31
C VAL A 643 14.33 5.84 12.34
N ALA A 644 13.87 4.62 12.17
CA ALA A 644 14.25 3.48 12.97
C ALA A 644 15.05 2.51 12.09
N PHE A 645 16.34 2.36 12.37
CA PHE A 645 17.16 1.36 11.67
C PHE A 645 16.85 -0.03 12.20
N TYR A 646 16.88 -0.99 11.29
CA TYR A 646 16.78 -2.38 11.67
C TYR A 646 18.02 -2.80 12.48
N PRO A 647 17.86 -3.66 13.49
CA PRO A 647 18.99 -4.21 14.23
C PRO A 647 19.83 -5.14 13.35
N ALA A 648 21.08 -5.38 13.77
CA ALA A 648 21.87 -6.49 13.24
C ALA A 648 21.14 -7.83 13.48
N PRO A 649 21.26 -8.80 12.55
CA PRO A 649 20.63 -10.11 12.69
C PRO A 649 21.18 -10.89 13.89
N GLU A 650 20.37 -11.79 14.44
CA GLU A 650 20.79 -12.71 15.50
C GLU A 650 21.84 -13.70 14.98
N ASN A 651 22.69 -14.22 15.88
CA ASN A 651 23.81 -15.10 15.51
C ASN A 651 23.41 -16.34 14.69
N LYS A 652 22.20 -16.89 14.91
CA LYS A 652 21.69 -18.02 14.13
C LYS A 652 21.51 -17.67 12.66
N VAL A 653 20.88 -16.52 12.38
CA VAL A 653 20.68 -16.01 11.02
C VAL A 653 22.02 -15.62 10.40
N LEU A 654 22.96 -15.10 11.20
CA LEU A 654 24.31 -14.79 10.74
C LEU A 654 25.05 -16.04 10.22
N LEU A 655 24.89 -17.19 10.86
CA LEU A 655 25.51 -18.45 10.42
C LEU A 655 24.93 -18.93 9.08
N GLU A 656 23.61 -18.91 8.94
CA GLU A 656 22.92 -19.22 7.68
C GLU A 656 23.35 -18.27 6.56
N MET A 657 23.55 -16.98 6.87
CA MET A 657 24.09 -15.99 5.94
C MET A 657 25.52 -16.33 5.51
N LYS A 658 26.39 -16.75 6.42
CA LYS A 658 27.77 -17.14 6.07
C LYS A 658 27.80 -18.30 5.09
N GLU A 659 27.04 -19.35 5.37
CA GLU A 659 26.96 -20.53 4.50
C GLU A 659 26.43 -20.15 3.12
N LYS A 660 25.34 -19.39 3.06
CA LYS A 660 24.74 -18.97 1.80
C LYS A 660 25.64 -18.03 0.99
N LEU A 661 26.25 -17.04 1.64
CA LEU A 661 27.16 -16.10 0.98
C LEU A 661 28.39 -16.84 0.46
N ARG A 662 28.87 -17.87 1.17
CA ARG A 662 29.93 -18.75 0.69
C ARG A 662 29.51 -19.51 -0.57
N GLU A 663 28.37 -20.22 -0.55
CA GLU A 663 27.88 -20.96 -1.73
C GLU A 663 27.73 -20.05 -2.96
N GLU A 664 27.20 -18.85 -2.78
CA GLU A 664 27.03 -17.89 -3.88
C GLU A 664 28.35 -17.23 -4.28
N THR A 665 29.28 -16.99 -3.35
CA THR A 665 30.63 -16.53 -3.71
C THR A 665 31.34 -17.62 -4.50
N GLU A 666 31.19 -18.90 -4.16
CA GLU A 666 31.70 -20.03 -4.93
C GLU A 666 31.09 -20.06 -6.35
N LYS A 667 29.80 -19.78 -6.51
CA LYS A 667 29.15 -19.66 -7.83
C LYS A 667 29.59 -18.43 -8.63
N ALA A 668 29.71 -17.27 -7.98
CA ALA A 668 30.02 -15.97 -8.60
C ALA A 668 31.53 -15.74 -8.86
N SER A 669 32.40 -16.39 -8.09
CA SER A 669 33.86 -16.38 -8.31
C SER A 669 34.28 -17.24 -9.50
N GLY A 670 33.39 -18.08 -10.03
CA GLY A 670 33.56 -18.56 -11.39
C GLY A 670 33.30 -17.40 -12.34
N ASN A 671 34.32 -16.95 -13.09
CA ASN A 671 34.18 -16.03 -14.22
C ASN A 671 33.34 -16.68 -15.33
N LYS A 672 32.04 -16.88 -15.07
CA LYS A 672 31.12 -17.54 -16.00
C LYS A 672 30.48 -16.46 -16.85
N ILE A 673 30.89 -16.44 -18.10
CA ILE A 673 30.35 -15.56 -19.12
C ILE A 673 29.07 -16.20 -19.63
N ASP A 674 27.91 -15.84 -19.09
CA ASP A 674 26.64 -16.44 -19.51
C ASP A 674 26.45 -16.30 -21.02
N PHE A 675 26.32 -17.44 -21.71
CA PHE A 675 26.19 -17.54 -23.16
C PHE A 675 25.08 -16.64 -23.72
N GLU A 676 23.94 -16.54 -23.03
CA GLU A 676 22.80 -15.77 -23.56
C GLU A 676 22.96 -14.26 -23.43
N HIS A 677 23.72 -13.82 -22.43
CA HIS A 677 24.04 -12.41 -22.19
C HIS A 677 25.34 -11.98 -22.87
N ALA A 678 26.11 -12.93 -23.43
CA ALA A 678 27.34 -12.67 -24.14
C ALA A 678 27.05 -12.04 -25.51
N LYS A 679 27.12 -10.71 -25.56
CA LYS A 679 26.99 -9.88 -26.77
C LYS A 679 27.89 -10.39 -27.90
N GLU A 680 27.35 -10.49 -29.10
CA GLU A 680 27.99 -11.08 -30.30
C GLU A 680 28.26 -12.58 -30.25
N ILE A 681 28.35 -13.21 -29.07
CA ILE A 681 28.54 -14.65 -28.94
C ILE A 681 27.24 -15.38 -29.26
N CYS A 682 26.18 -15.13 -28.50
CA CYS A 682 24.84 -15.61 -28.84
C CYS A 682 24.20 -14.64 -29.85
N PRO A 683 23.70 -15.12 -31.01
CA PRO A 683 23.05 -14.25 -31.98
C PRO A 683 21.73 -13.69 -31.41
N SER A 684 21.48 -12.40 -31.68
CA SER A 684 20.19 -11.77 -31.37
C SER A 684 19.05 -12.52 -32.07
N LYS A 685 17.85 -12.52 -31.47
CA LYS A 685 16.69 -13.26 -32.00
C LYS A 685 16.40 -12.95 -33.47
N GLU A 686 16.65 -11.72 -33.91
CA GLU A 686 16.45 -11.27 -35.30
C GLU A 686 17.46 -11.86 -36.28
N ARG A 687 18.68 -12.19 -35.84
CA ARG A 687 19.76 -12.73 -36.67
C ARG A 687 19.77 -14.27 -36.72
N ARG A 688 18.99 -14.94 -35.86
CA ARG A 688 18.97 -16.41 -35.78
C ARG A 688 18.57 -17.04 -37.11
N TYR A 689 19.29 -18.10 -37.49
CA TYR A 689 19.08 -18.92 -38.70
C TYR A 689 19.22 -18.16 -40.04
N LYS A 690 19.98 -17.06 -40.07
CA LYS A 690 20.17 -16.21 -41.25
C LYS A 690 21.61 -16.09 -41.73
N ASP A 691 22.59 -16.59 -40.97
CA ASP A 691 23.99 -16.52 -41.38
C ASP A 691 24.23 -17.50 -42.56
N GLN A 692 25.06 -17.09 -43.53
CA GLN A 692 25.44 -17.87 -44.70
C GLN A 692 26.86 -18.42 -44.54
N ALA A 693 27.10 -19.64 -45.01
CA ALA A 693 28.37 -20.34 -44.87
C ALA A 693 29.26 -20.26 -46.13
N ASP A 694 28.98 -19.36 -47.07
CA ASP A 694 29.72 -19.24 -48.34
C ASP A 694 31.22 -19.01 -48.10
N SER A 695 31.57 -18.00 -47.29
CA SER A 695 32.95 -17.68 -46.90
C SER A 695 33.51 -18.55 -45.77
N GLY A 696 32.76 -19.54 -45.29
CA GLY A 696 33.12 -20.38 -44.15
C GLY A 696 32.12 -20.31 -43.00
N VAL A 697 32.26 -21.21 -42.02
CA VAL A 697 31.42 -21.24 -40.81
C VAL A 697 32.16 -20.50 -39.70
N ILE A 698 31.61 -19.36 -39.28
CA ILE A 698 32.17 -18.52 -38.21
C ILE A 698 31.36 -18.75 -36.94
N VAL A 699 32.03 -19.17 -35.87
CA VAL A 699 31.40 -19.48 -34.58
C VAL A 699 32.14 -18.77 -33.45
N PRO A 700 31.53 -17.73 -32.85
CA PRO A 700 32.05 -17.14 -31.63
C PRO A 700 31.91 -18.12 -30.45
N ILE A 701 32.92 -18.19 -29.58
CA ILE A 701 32.93 -19.14 -28.45
C ILE A 701 33.15 -18.48 -27.08
N GLY A 702 33.59 -17.23 -27.05
CA GLY A 702 34.02 -16.54 -25.84
C GLY A 702 34.66 -15.20 -26.17
N TYR A 703 35.42 -14.62 -25.24
CA TYR A 703 36.15 -13.36 -25.46
C TYR A 703 37.65 -13.54 -25.22
N LEU A 704 38.46 -12.83 -26.01
CA LEU A 704 39.89 -12.65 -25.74
C LEU A 704 40.07 -11.78 -24.50
N ASP A 705 41.24 -11.80 -23.86
CA ASP A 705 41.58 -10.91 -22.72
C ASP A 705 41.29 -9.42 -22.99
N GLY A 706 41.33 -8.98 -24.25
CA GLY A 706 41.00 -7.62 -24.68
C GLY A 706 39.50 -7.30 -24.78
N GLY A 707 38.61 -8.26 -24.52
CA GLY A 707 37.15 -8.12 -24.62
C GLY A 707 36.57 -8.32 -26.02
N GLU A 708 37.40 -8.59 -27.02
CA GLU A 708 36.94 -8.90 -28.37
C GLU A 708 36.39 -10.34 -28.46
N PRO A 709 35.35 -10.62 -29.28
CA PRO A 709 34.84 -11.97 -29.44
C PRO A 709 35.86 -12.92 -30.08
N CYS A 710 36.17 -14.02 -29.41
CA CYS A 710 36.95 -15.12 -29.94
C CYS A 710 36.10 -15.94 -30.91
N ARG A 711 36.53 -16.03 -32.17
CA ARG A 711 35.80 -16.69 -33.25
C ARG A 711 36.60 -17.88 -33.78
N ILE A 712 36.02 -19.08 -33.70
CA ILE A 712 36.48 -20.23 -34.47
C ILE A 712 35.94 -20.07 -35.90
N ILE A 713 36.81 -20.18 -36.88
CA ILE A 713 36.46 -20.04 -38.30
C ILE A 713 36.79 -21.35 -39.01
N PHE A 714 35.80 -21.90 -39.71
CA PHE A 714 35.93 -23.06 -40.57
C PHE A 714 35.83 -22.63 -42.03
N ASP A 715 36.97 -22.31 -42.62
CA ASP A 715 37.10 -21.84 -44.00
C ASP A 715 38.17 -22.66 -44.75
N TYR A 716 38.60 -22.21 -45.93
CA TYR A 716 39.63 -22.91 -46.71
C TYR A 716 41.02 -22.89 -46.05
N ALA A 717 41.34 -21.85 -45.27
CA ALA A 717 42.63 -21.63 -44.62
C ALA A 717 42.69 -22.21 -43.20
N ARG A 718 41.55 -22.24 -42.50
CA ARG A 718 41.38 -22.68 -41.12
C ARG A 718 40.39 -23.84 -41.13
N VAL A 719 40.91 -25.05 -41.37
CA VAL A 719 40.07 -26.18 -41.79
C VAL A 719 39.62 -27.04 -40.62
N HIS A 720 40.55 -27.35 -39.71
CA HIS A 720 40.30 -28.27 -38.59
C HIS A 720 40.71 -27.63 -37.25
N THR A 721 39.99 -27.99 -36.20
CA THR A 721 40.22 -27.56 -34.82
C THR A 721 40.58 -28.75 -33.94
N ILE A 722 41.57 -28.58 -33.06
CA ILE A 722 41.90 -29.55 -32.02
C ILE A 722 41.75 -28.91 -30.63
N ILE A 723 41.09 -29.61 -29.71
CA ILE A 723 40.78 -29.14 -28.36
C ILE A 723 41.31 -30.16 -27.36
N ASN A 724 42.25 -29.75 -26.50
CA ASN A 724 42.74 -30.58 -25.39
C ASN A 724 42.36 -29.97 -24.05
N GLY A 725 41.99 -30.80 -23.07
CA GLY A 725 41.65 -30.33 -21.73
C GLY A 725 41.34 -31.47 -20.78
N ASP A 726 41.72 -31.33 -19.51
CA ASP A 726 41.45 -32.34 -18.48
C ASP A 726 39.96 -32.39 -18.11
N THR A 727 39.58 -33.44 -17.37
CA THR A 727 38.23 -33.54 -16.79
C THR A 727 37.89 -32.29 -15.97
N GLY A 728 36.71 -31.71 -16.22
CA GLY A 728 36.22 -30.51 -15.53
C GLY A 728 36.85 -29.18 -15.97
N SER A 729 37.66 -29.16 -17.04
CA SER A 729 38.29 -27.95 -17.61
C SER A 729 37.32 -27.04 -18.37
N GLY A 730 36.15 -27.53 -18.76
CA GLY A 730 35.17 -26.80 -19.59
C GLY A 730 35.05 -27.28 -21.03
N LYS A 731 35.77 -28.34 -21.41
CA LYS A 731 35.77 -28.94 -22.77
C LYS A 731 34.37 -29.23 -23.31
N THR A 732 33.56 -29.97 -22.56
CA THR A 732 32.18 -30.30 -22.92
C THR A 732 31.31 -29.05 -23.14
N ASN A 733 31.43 -28.06 -22.25
CA ASN A 733 30.72 -26.80 -22.36
C ASN A 733 31.12 -26.03 -23.63
N LEU A 734 32.42 -25.99 -23.96
CA LEU A 734 32.92 -25.39 -25.20
C LEU A 734 32.33 -26.08 -26.45
N LEU A 735 32.27 -27.41 -26.48
CA LEU A 735 31.63 -28.15 -27.58
C LEU A 735 30.14 -27.82 -27.69
N HIS A 736 29.42 -27.73 -26.57
CA HIS A 736 28.01 -27.35 -26.59
C HIS A 736 27.78 -25.91 -27.06
N ILE A 737 28.66 -24.98 -26.70
CA ILE A 737 28.61 -23.60 -27.20
C ILE A 737 28.84 -23.58 -28.71
N LEU A 738 29.84 -24.30 -29.20
CA LEU A 738 30.12 -24.43 -30.62
C LEU A 738 28.91 -24.96 -31.39
N ILE A 739 28.36 -26.10 -30.96
CA ILE A 739 27.20 -26.74 -31.58
C ILE A 739 25.97 -25.83 -31.53
N THR A 740 25.66 -25.28 -30.36
CA THR A 740 24.47 -24.43 -30.16
C THR A 740 24.57 -23.15 -30.97
N ASN A 741 25.74 -22.52 -31.07
CA ASN A 741 25.91 -21.36 -31.92
C ASN A 741 25.76 -21.68 -33.40
N ILE A 742 26.25 -22.83 -33.87
CA ILE A 742 26.02 -23.27 -35.26
C ILE A 742 24.52 -23.41 -35.51
N LEU A 743 23.80 -24.11 -34.62
CA LEU A 743 22.35 -24.32 -34.74
C LEU A 743 21.56 -23.00 -34.73
N LEU A 744 21.95 -22.03 -33.91
CA LEU A 744 21.27 -20.74 -33.81
C LEU A 744 21.59 -19.80 -34.97
N ARG A 745 22.70 -19.98 -35.68
CA ARG A 745 23.17 -19.06 -36.73
C ARG A 745 22.84 -19.54 -38.12
N TYR A 746 23.16 -20.80 -38.41
CA TYR A 746 23.12 -21.35 -39.76
C TYR A 746 21.91 -22.29 -39.91
N PRO A 747 21.14 -22.16 -41.00
CA PRO A 747 20.12 -23.12 -41.33
C PRO A 747 20.74 -24.45 -41.84
N PRO A 748 20.02 -25.58 -41.81
CA PRO A 748 20.53 -26.91 -42.19
C PRO A 748 21.00 -27.01 -43.65
N GLU A 749 20.54 -26.10 -44.51
CA GLU A 749 20.95 -25.98 -45.91
C GLU A 749 22.36 -25.40 -46.07
N GLU A 750 22.87 -24.69 -45.04
CA GLU A 750 24.20 -24.08 -45.03
C GLU A 750 25.23 -24.96 -44.29
N VAL A 751 24.84 -25.56 -43.15
CA VAL A 751 25.74 -26.37 -42.32
C VAL A 751 25.07 -27.66 -41.83
N GLN A 752 25.78 -28.78 -42.00
CA GLN A 752 25.42 -30.09 -41.47
C GLN A 752 26.49 -30.60 -40.51
N MET A 753 26.04 -31.30 -39.47
CA MET A 753 26.90 -31.78 -38.39
C MET A 753 26.82 -33.29 -38.22
N TYR A 754 27.98 -33.89 -37.94
CA TYR A 754 28.12 -35.27 -37.46
C TYR A 754 28.77 -35.23 -36.09
N LEU A 755 28.12 -35.85 -35.11
CA LEU A 755 28.62 -35.90 -33.73
C LEU A 755 29.06 -37.33 -33.43
N ILE A 756 30.31 -37.50 -33.00
CA ILE A 756 30.87 -38.77 -32.57
C ILE A 756 31.39 -38.60 -31.14
N ASP A 757 30.80 -39.31 -30.19
CA ASP A 757 31.33 -39.46 -28.83
C ASP A 757 31.89 -40.89 -28.68
N PHE A 758 33.18 -41.01 -28.41
CA PHE A 758 33.84 -42.31 -28.15
C PHE A 758 33.76 -42.73 -26.68
N LYS A 759 33.17 -41.92 -25.81
CA LYS A 759 32.91 -42.28 -24.41
C LYS A 759 31.50 -42.84 -24.26
N HIS A 760 31.17 -43.29 -23.04
CA HIS A 760 29.81 -43.72 -22.67
C HIS A 760 28.82 -42.54 -22.54
N GLY A 761 28.66 -41.74 -23.60
CA GLY A 761 27.35 -41.39 -24.14
C GLY A 761 26.41 -40.45 -23.37
N THR A 762 26.89 -39.60 -22.45
CA THR A 762 26.01 -38.63 -21.77
C THR A 762 25.94 -37.27 -22.46
N GLU A 763 26.99 -36.85 -23.16
CA GLU A 763 27.13 -35.42 -23.51
C GLU A 763 26.25 -35.00 -24.68
N PHE A 764 26.25 -35.75 -25.79
CA PHE A 764 25.43 -35.42 -26.95
C PHE A 764 23.99 -35.94 -26.88
N ARG A 765 23.64 -36.72 -25.84
CA ARG A 765 22.30 -37.31 -25.69
C ARG A 765 21.18 -36.26 -25.66
N LYS A 766 21.45 -35.08 -25.10
CA LYS A 766 20.50 -33.96 -25.05
C LYS A 766 20.00 -33.53 -26.43
N TYR A 767 20.81 -33.65 -27.49
CA TYR A 767 20.39 -33.26 -28.85
C TYR A 767 19.39 -34.23 -29.47
N ILE A 768 19.37 -35.49 -29.01
CA ILE A 768 18.50 -36.54 -29.56
C ILE A 768 17.05 -36.25 -29.21
N ASN A 769 16.78 -35.72 -28.02
CA ASN A 769 15.43 -35.44 -27.54
C ASN A 769 14.71 -34.33 -28.35
N TYR A 770 15.37 -33.74 -29.35
CA TYR A 770 14.84 -32.65 -30.16
C TYR A 770 14.94 -32.98 -31.65
N ASN A 771 13.92 -32.58 -32.41
CA ASN A 771 13.96 -32.60 -33.88
C ASN A 771 14.88 -31.48 -34.41
N LEU A 772 16.16 -31.79 -34.65
CA LEU A 772 17.22 -30.84 -35.04
C LEU A 772 17.79 -31.19 -36.43
N PRO A 773 17.29 -30.59 -37.53
CA PRO A 773 17.59 -31.01 -38.90
C PRO A 773 19.05 -30.80 -39.35
N SER A 774 19.83 -29.98 -38.64
CA SER A 774 21.25 -29.76 -38.93
C SER A 774 22.13 -30.98 -38.62
N PHE A 775 21.65 -31.95 -37.83
CA PHE A 775 22.41 -33.17 -37.54
C PHE A 775 22.09 -34.28 -38.54
N LYS A 776 23.15 -34.85 -39.14
CA LYS A 776 23.05 -36.02 -40.03
C LYS A 776 23.18 -37.33 -39.27
N ALA A 777 24.17 -37.44 -38.38
CA ALA A 777 24.27 -38.56 -37.47
C ALA A 777 24.81 -38.13 -36.10
N ILE A 778 24.33 -38.78 -35.04
CA ILE A 778 24.81 -38.61 -33.67
C ILE A 778 25.13 -40.00 -33.10
N SER A 779 26.42 -40.25 -32.82
CA SER A 779 26.87 -41.42 -32.06
C SER A 779 26.91 -41.07 -30.59
N ILE A 780 26.00 -41.67 -29.82
CA ILE A 780 25.91 -41.57 -28.35
C ILE A 780 26.28 -42.87 -27.63
N CYS A 781 26.62 -43.92 -28.38
CA CYS A 781 27.02 -45.20 -27.80
C CYS A 781 28.51 -45.39 -28.04
N ASN A 782 29.18 -46.03 -27.09
CA ASN A 782 30.54 -46.49 -27.28
C ASN A 782 30.56 -47.69 -28.24
N GLU A 783 30.25 -47.44 -29.51
CA GLU A 783 30.27 -48.41 -30.61
C GLU A 783 31.19 -47.87 -31.70
N PRO A 784 32.49 -48.18 -31.61
CA PRO A 784 33.50 -47.78 -32.59
C PRO A 784 33.11 -48.07 -34.04
N GLU A 785 32.35 -49.13 -34.30
CA GLU A 785 31.89 -49.50 -35.63
C GLU A 785 30.92 -48.47 -36.22
N PHE A 786 30.05 -47.87 -35.40
CA PHE A 786 29.13 -46.83 -35.87
C PHE A 786 29.88 -45.53 -36.15
N ALA A 787 30.86 -45.17 -35.30
CA ALA A 787 31.77 -44.07 -35.59
C ALA A 787 32.50 -44.29 -36.92
N LEU A 788 33.01 -45.50 -37.18
CA LEU A 788 33.62 -45.86 -38.46
C LEU A 788 32.64 -45.69 -39.64
N GLN A 789 31.37 -46.12 -39.50
CA GLN A 789 30.36 -45.93 -40.54
C GLN A 789 30.05 -44.45 -40.79
N ILE A 790 30.05 -43.60 -39.75
CA ILE A 790 29.96 -42.13 -39.89
C ILE A 790 31.07 -41.61 -40.76
N LEU A 791 32.31 -41.99 -40.46
CA LEU A 791 33.47 -41.56 -41.25
C LEU A 791 33.41 -42.10 -42.67
N GLN A 792 33.00 -43.34 -42.90
CA GLN A 792 32.85 -43.90 -44.25
C GLN A 792 31.74 -43.19 -45.05
N ALA A 793 30.64 -42.78 -44.43
CA ALA A 793 29.60 -42.00 -45.08
C ALA A 793 30.11 -40.60 -45.47
N VAL A 794 30.83 -39.93 -44.57
CA VAL A 794 31.48 -38.63 -44.87
C VAL A 794 32.52 -38.78 -45.98
N ARG A 795 33.24 -39.90 -46.04
CA ARG A 795 34.18 -40.21 -47.13
C ARG A 795 33.48 -40.36 -48.47
N ARG A 796 32.37 -41.08 -48.53
CA ARG A 796 31.56 -41.23 -49.75
C ARG A 796 30.97 -39.89 -50.19
N GLU A 797 30.45 -39.10 -49.25
CA GLU A 797 30.00 -37.74 -49.55
C GLU A 797 31.14 -36.90 -50.12
N MET A 798 32.36 -37.00 -49.60
CA MET A 798 33.52 -36.32 -50.18
C MET A 798 33.79 -36.75 -51.63
N GLU A 799 33.70 -38.05 -51.93
CA GLU A 799 33.88 -38.61 -53.28
C GLU A 799 32.75 -38.16 -54.22
N ASP A 800 31.51 -38.09 -53.74
CA ASP A 800 30.38 -37.54 -54.48
C ASP A 800 30.55 -36.05 -54.78
N ARG A 801 31.15 -35.29 -53.86
CA ARG A 801 31.50 -33.88 -54.09
C ARG A 801 32.56 -33.72 -55.16
N VAL A 802 33.59 -34.57 -55.15
CA VAL A 802 34.61 -34.61 -56.22
C VAL A 802 33.95 -34.80 -57.57
N ASN A 803 33.03 -35.76 -57.68
CA ASN A 803 32.30 -36.04 -58.91
C ASN A 803 31.42 -34.86 -59.35
N LYS A 804 30.75 -34.18 -58.42
CA LYS A 804 29.90 -33.01 -58.70
C LYS A 804 30.69 -31.77 -59.10
N PHE A 805 31.90 -31.57 -58.55
CA PHE A 805 32.74 -30.42 -58.88
C PHE A 805 33.33 -30.55 -60.29
N GLY A 806 33.53 -31.78 -60.76
CA GLY A 806 34.14 -32.06 -62.05
C GLY A 806 35.55 -31.48 -62.14
N ASN A 807 35.98 -31.12 -63.36
CA ASN A 807 37.34 -30.62 -63.60
C ASN A 807 37.50 -29.10 -63.42
N THR A 808 36.40 -28.35 -63.30
CA THR A 808 36.42 -26.88 -63.37
C THR A 808 36.36 -26.24 -61.98
N ILE A 809 35.65 -26.88 -61.04
CA ILE A 809 35.43 -26.32 -59.70
C ILE A 809 36.45 -26.92 -58.74
N THR A 810 37.20 -26.06 -58.05
CA THR A 810 38.31 -26.50 -57.18
C THR A 810 37.94 -26.53 -55.69
N ASN A 811 36.84 -25.89 -55.31
CA ASN A 811 36.40 -25.81 -53.92
C ASN A 811 34.88 -25.60 -53.78
N ILE A 812 34.35 -25.89 -52.59
CA ILE A 812 32.92 -25.79 -52.27
C ILE A 812 32.35 -24.37 -52.41
N GLN A 813 33.14 -23.34 -52.16
CA GLN A 813 32.67 -21.96 -52.28
C GLN A 813 32.34 -21.65 -53.74
N SER A 814 33.27 -21.93 -54.66
CA SER A 814 33.05 -21.78 -56.11
C SER A 814 31.91 -22.66 -56.63
N TYR A 815 31.70 -23.84 -56.03
CA TYR A 815 30.53 -24.68 -56.33
C TYR A 815 29.23 -23.99 -55.92
N ASN A 816 29.13 -23.50 -54.68
CA ASN A 816 27.91 -22.89 -54.13
C ASN A 816 27.54 -21.55 -54.79
N GLU A 817 28.52 -20.82 -55.33
CA GLU A 817 28.31 -19.59 -56.10
C GLU A 817 27.62 -19.85 -57.46
N THR A 818 27.79 -21.05 -58.02
CA THR A 818 27.32 -21.40 -59.38
C THR A 818 26.18 -22.41 -59.39
N ALA A 819 26.05 -23.23 -58.35
CA ALA A 819 25.07 -24.30 -58.28
C ALA A 819 23.66 -23.79 -57.92
N PRO A 820 22.59 -24.31 -58.56
CA PRO A 820 21.20 -23.93 -58.24
C PRO A 820 20.76 -24.38 -56.84
N LYS A 821 21.39 -25.43 -56.31
CA LYS A 821 21.20 -25.90 -54.94
C LYS A 821 22.54 -25.91 -54.24
N LYS A 822 22.69 -25.05 -53.23
CA LYS A 822 23.88 -24.99 -52.39
C LYS A 822 24.11 -26.32 -51.68
N MET A 823 25.39 -26.62 -51.53
CA MET A 823 25.89 -27.77 -50.80
C MET A 823 26.33 -27.32 -49.40
N PRO A 824 25.78 -27.92 -48.33
CA PRO A 824 26.13 -27.53 -46.97
C PRO A 824 27.57 -27.93 -46.64
N ARG A 825 28.23 -27.09 -45.83
CA ARG A 825 29.50 -27.45 -45.19
C ARG A 825 29.27 -28.51 -44.13
N ILE A 826 30.21 -29.43 -43.97
CA ILE A 826 30.14 -30.52 -43.00
C ILE A 826 31.09 -30.21 -41.84
N ILE A 827 30.56 -30.17 -40.63
CA ILE A 827 31.36 -30.12 -39.39
C ILE A 827 31.27 -31.49 -38.71
N LEU A 828 32.40 -32.18 -38.65
CA LEU A 828 32.55 -33.46 -37.97
C LEU A 828 33.16 -33.22 -36.58
N ILE A 829 32.39 -33.45 -35.52
CA ILE A 829 32.81 -33.27 -34.13
C ILE A 829 33.09 -34.64 -33.53
N LEU A 830 34.33 -34.87 -33.12
CA LEU A 830 34.79 -36.10 -32.48
C LEU A 830 35.24 -35.80 -31.06
N ASP A 831 34.51 -36.30 -30.05
CA ASP A 831 34.87 -36.16 -28.65
C ASP A 831 35.45 -37.45 -28.05
N GLU A 832 36.38 -37.26 -27.11
CA GLU A 832 37.09 -38.30 -26.38
C GLU A 832 37.77 -39.35 -27.27
N LEU A 833 38.43 -38.93 -28.36
CA LEU A 833 39.13 -39.85 -29.29
C LEU A 833 40.11 -40.82 -28.60
N TYR A 834 40.65 -40.47 -27.43
CA TYR A 834 41.54 -41.33 -26.66
C TYR A 834 40.85 -42.60 -26.13
N GLU A 835 39.54 -42.57 -25.86
CA GLU A 835 38.77 -43.73 -25.39
C GLU A 835 38.78 -44.86 -26.43
N LEU A 836 38.71 -44.53 -27.73
CA LEU A 836 38.84 -45.50 -28.81
C LEU A 836 40.19 -46.26 -28.74
N VAL A 837 41.26 -45.57 -28.34
CA VAL A 837 42.59 -46.19 -28.19
C VAL A 837 42.62 -47.10 -26.96
N MET A 838 41.97 -46.73 -25.87
CA MET A 838 41.84 -47.57 -24.68
C MET A 838 41.04 -48.84 -24.97
N GLU A 839 39.91 -48.73 -25.65
CA GLU A 839 39.07 -49.89 -25.97
C GLU A 839 39.73 -50.83 -26.98
N ALA A 840 40.46 -50.29 -27.96
CA ALA A 840 41.26 -51.08 -28.90
C ALA A 840 42.35 -51.92 -28.21
N LYS A 841 42.87 -51.47 -27.06
CA LYS A 841 43.81 -52.28 -26.26
C LYS A 841 43.10 -53.45 -25.54
N ALA A 842 41.81 -53.31 -25.23
CA ALA A 842 41.03 -54.34 -24.56
C ALA A 842 40.43 -55.39 -25.52
N SER A 843 40.17 -55.03 -26.78
CA SER A 843 39.53 -55.90 -27.77
C SER A 843 40.24 -55.87 -29.13
N LYS A 844 40.64 -57.05 -29.62
CA LYS A 844 41.26 -57.20 -30.96
C LYS A 844 40.34 -56.75 -32.10
N ASP A 845 39.03 -56.97 -31.97
CA ASP A 845 38.06 -56.57 -33.00
C ASP A 845 38.00 -55.05 -33.12
N VAL A 846 38.06 -54.33 -31.99
CA VAL A 846 38.08 -52.86 -31.94
C VAL A 846 39.39 -52.28 -32.46
N SER A 847 40.51 -53.01 -32.34
CA SER A 847 41.81 -52.57 -32.90
C SER A 847 41.76 -52.35 -34.41
N ASN A 848 41.10 -53.24 -35.16
CA ASN A 848 40.95 -53.09 -36.62
C ASN A 848 40.07 -51.87 -36.97
N VAL A 849 39.06 -51.59 -36.14
CA VAL A 849 38.18 -50.43 -36.30
C VAL A 849 38.94 -49.14 -36.04
N ARG A 850 39.76 -49.09 -34.97
CA ARG A 850 40.62 -47.93 -34.66
C ARG A 850 41.53 -47.55 -35.81
N GLU A 851 42.21 -48.53 -36.42
CA GLU A 851 43.13 -48.28 -37.54
C GLU A 851 42.43 -47.63 -38.73
N GLN A 852 41.23 -48.13 -39.08
CA GLN A 852 40.43 -47.55 -40.16
C GLN A 852 39.92 -46.15 -39.82
N VAL A 853 39.46 -45.92 -38.58
CA VAL A 853 39.03 -44.60 -38.10
C VAL A 853 40.16 -43.58 -38.24
N MET A 854 41.36 -43.91 -37.73
CA MET A 854 42.53 -43.02 -37.81
C MET A 854 42.94 -42.73 -39.26
N ARG A 855 42.91 -43.74 -40.14
CA ARG A 855 43.20 -43.59 -41.57
C ARG A 855 42.22 -42.63 -42.27
N LEU A 856 40.93 -42.75 -41.98
CA LEU A 856 39.90 -41.86 -42.56
C LEU A 856 40.07 -40.43 -42.06
N MET A 857 40.30 -40.24 -40.75
CA MET A 857 40.56 -38.92 -40.16
C MET A 857 41.79 -38.25 -40.79
N GLN A 858 42.88 -38.98 -41.01
CA GLN A 858 44.06 -38.46 -41.70
C GLN A 858 43.76 -38.09 -43.16
N GLY A 859 42.92 -38.87 -43.85
CA GLY A 859 42.45 -38.53 -45.20
C GLY A 859 41.68 -37.20 -45.22
N PHE A 860 40.77 -37.01 -44.26
CA PHE A 860 40.01 -35.76 -44.12
C PHE A 860 40.88 -34.58 -43.76
N SER A 861 41.90 -34.76 -42.90
CA SER A 861 42.79 -33.66 -42.52
C SER A 861 43.59 -33.09 -43.70
N ILE A 862 43.86 -33.92 -44.72
CA ILE A 862 44.62 -33.52 -45.91
C ILE A 862 43.69 -33.02 -47.03
N GLN A 863 42.58 -33.72 -47.27
CA GLN A 863 41.74 -33.51 -48.47
C GLN A 863 40.45 -32.73 -48.18
N GLY A 864 39.96 -32.71 -46.93
CA GLY A 864 38.62 -32.24 -46.58
C GLY A 864 38.37 -30.75 -46.88
N ARG A 865 39.41 -29.93 -46.86
CA ARG A 865 39.31 -28.45 -47.01
C ARG A 865 38.60 -28.01 -48.28
N ALA A 866 38.92 -28.64 -49.42
CA ALA A 866 38.38 -28.23 -50.72
C ALA A 866 36.88 -28.56 -50.81
N TYR A 867 36.47 -29.64 -50.16
CA TYR A 867 35.10 -30.15 -50.21
C TYR A 867 34.23 -29.63 -49.07
N GLY A 868 34.72 -28.68 -48.26
CA GLY A 868 33.97 -28.09 -47.15
C GLY A 868 33.73 -29.05 -45.99
N ILE A 869 34.65 -29.98 -45.77
CA ILE A 869 34.61 -30.94 -44.64
C ILE A 869 35.62 -30.47 -43.59
N HIS A 870 35.11 -30.15 -42.42
CA HIS A 870 35.86 -29.61 -41.29
C HIS A 870 35.77 -30.56 -40.10
N MET A 871 36.82 -30.64 -39.29
CA MET A 871 36.87 -31.54 -38.12
C MET A 871 37.12 -30.75 -36.85
N VAL A 872 36.44 -31.13 -35.78
CA VAL A 872 36.70 -30.67 -34.42
C VAL A 872 37.03 -31.91 -33.60
N ILE A 873 38.29 -32.02 -33.19
CA ILE A 873 38.81 -33.19 -32.47
C ILE A 873 39.03 -32.78 -31.02
N SER A 874 38.43 -33.49 -30.07
CA SER A 874 38.59 -33.22 -28.65
C SER A 874 38.95 -34.46 -27.83
N GLY A 875 39.68 -34.24 -26.73
CA GLY A 875 40.12 -35.31 -25.82
C GLY A 875 40.98 -34.79 -24.67
N GLN A 876 41.29 -35.66 -23.70
CA GLN A 876 42.11 -35.29 -22.53
C GLN A 876 43.61 -35.57 -22.77
N ASN A 877 43.91 -36.73 -23.37
CA ASN A 877 45.28 -37.22 -23.59
C ASN A 877 45.59 -37.40 -25.08
N LEU A 878 45.18 -36.44 -25.92
CA LEU A 878 45.38 -36.57 -27.38
C LEU A 878 46.85 -36.76 -27.76
N THR A 879 47.78 -36.17 -27.01
CA THR A 879 49.24 -36.24 -27.24
C THR A 879 49.82 -37.66 -27.15
N GLU A 880 49.13 -38.60 -26.52
CA GLU A 880 49.56 -40.00 -26.42
C GLU A 880 49.22 -40.82 -27.67
N ILE A 881 48.41 -40.29 -28.59
CA ILE A 881 48.01 -40.97 -29.82
C ILE A 881 49.07 -40.66 -30.90
N PRO A 882 49.86 -41.64 -31.36
CA PRO A 882 50.94 -41.39 -32.32
C PRO A 882 50.47 -40.74 -33.63
N GLU A 883 49.31 -41.18 -34.13
CA GLU A 883 48.72 -40.72 -35.39
C GLU A 883 48.22 -39.26 -35.32
N ILE A 884 47.97 -38.72 -34.11
CA ILE A 884 47.48 -37.35 -33.96
C ILE A 884 48.51 -36.32 -34.43
N LYS A 885 49.82 -36.65 -34.39
CA LYS A 885 50.89 -35.71 -34.76
C LYS A 885 50.70 -35.20 -36.19
N THR A 886 50.38 -36.09 -37.12
CA THR A 886 50.14 -35.75 -38.53
C THR A 886 48.84 -34.96 -38.70
N ILE A 887 47.78 -35.33 -37.99
CA ILE A 887 46.49 -34.64 -38.05
C ILE A 887 46.61 -33.21 -37.49
N LYS A 888 47.32 -33.05 -36.36
CA LYS A 888 47.60 -31.78 -35.69
C LYS A 888 48.28 -30.75 -36.62
N GLU A 889 49.12 -31.20 -37.55
CA GLU A 889 49.79 -30.30 -38.52
C GLU A 889 48.82 -29.60 -39.48
N SER A 890 47.66 -30.22 -39.70
CA SER A 890 46.56 -29.72 -40.53
C SER A 890 45.49 -28.99 -39.70
N CYS A 891 45.54 -29.07 -38.37
CA CYS A 891 44.69 -28.29 -37.47
C CYS A 891 45.30 -26.90 -37.22
N ASN A 892 44.81 -25.91 -37.97
CA ASN A 892 45.22 -24.51 -37.84
C ASN A 892 44.78 -23.90 -36.50
N THR A 893 43.58 -24.27 -36.04
CA THR A 893 43.02 -23.80 -34.78
C THR A 893 43.30 -24.81 -33.68
N ARG A 894 43.98 -24.36 -32.61
CA ARG A 894 44.37 -25.20 -31.48
C ARG A 894 43.93 -24.55 -30.19
N ILE A 895 43.22 -25.30 -29.36
CA ILE A 895 42.66 -24.83 -28.09
C ILE A 895 43.17 -25.75 -26.99
N ALA A 896 43.92 -25.19 -26.06
CA ALA A 896 44.29 -25.86 -24.82
C ALA A 896 43.47 -25.25 -23.69
N LEU A 897 42.46 -25.98 -23.23
CA LEU A 897 41.84 -25.73 -21.93
C LEU A 897 42.81 -26.19 -20.82
N ARG A 898 42.43 -25.99 -19.56
CA ARG A 898 43.22 -26.45 -18.41
C ARG A 898 43.65 -27.92 -18.58
N CYS A 899 44.95 -28.13 -18.75
CA CYS A 899 45.62 -29.42 -18.87
C CYS A 899 47.09 -29.29 -18.44
N SER A 900 47.83 -30.40 -18.39
CA SER A 900 49.22 -30.38 -17.93
C SER A 900 50.12 -29.53 -18.86
N GLU A 901 51.17 -28.91 -18.28
CA GLU A 901 52.10 -28.06 -19.03
C GLU A 901 52.71 -28.76 -20.26
N GLN A 902 53.05 -30.04 -20.12
CA GLN A 902 53.61 -30.86 -21.19
C GLN A 902 52.61 -31.06 -22.34
N GLN A 903 51.32 -31.20 -22.03
CA GLN A 903 50.27 -31.30 -23.04
C GLN A 903 50.06 -29.97 -23.77
N VAL A 904 50.10 -28.84 -23.06
CA VAL A 904 49.99 -27.49 -23.68
C VAL A 904 51.16 -27.24 -24.63
N GLU A 905 52.38 -27.51 -24.19
CA GLU A 905 53.59 -27.34 -25.01
C GLU A 905 53.58 -28.28 -26.22
N SER A 906 53.21 -29.55 -26.00
CA SER A 906 53.09 -30.55 -27.06
C SER A 906 51.96 -30.24 -28.05
N LEU A 907 50.87 -29.58 -27.64
CA LEU A 907 49.76 -29.20 -28.51
C LEU A 907 50.01 -27.89 -29.25
N ILE A 908 50.49 -26.85 -28.57
CA ILE A 908 50.65 -25.50 -29.13
C ILE A 908 52.14 -25.17 -29.28
N ASN A 909 52.79 -24.66 -28.23
CA ASN A 909 54.21 -24.32 -28.15
C ASN A 909 54.58 -23.88 -26.71
N LYS A 910 55.86 -23.51 -26.50
CA LYS A 910 56.37 -23.01 -25.22
C LYS A 910 55.73 -21.69 -24.76
N ASP A 911 55.48 -20.74 -25.67
CA ASP A 911 54.81 -19.47 -25.32
C ASP A 911 53.38 -19.69 -24.76
N ALA A 912 52.69 -20.71 -25.25
CA ALA A 912 51.35 -21.09 -24.77
C ALA A 912 51.40 -21.70 -23.37
N LYS A 913 52.46 -22.47 -23.06
CA LYS A 913 52.70 -22.99 -21.72
C LYS A 913 52.87 -21.84 -20.72
N ASP A 914 53.68 -20.84 -21.05
CA ASP A 914 53.91 -19.68 -20.17
C ASP A 914 52.60 -18.90 -19.93
N ARG A 915 51.72 -18.81 -20.93
CA ARG A 915 50.39 -18.20 -20.78
C ARG A 915 49.42 -19.04 -19.95
N MET A 916 49.47 -20.37 -20.06
CA MET A 916 48.65 -21.26 -19.24
C MET A 916 48.96 -21.09 -17.74
N LEU A 917 50.22 -20.80 -17.38
CA LEU A 917 50.60 -20.52 -15.99
C LEU A 917 49.94 -19.25 -15.41
N ASN A 918 49.50 -18.32 -16.26
CA ASN A 918 48.78 -17.12 -15.84
C ASN A 918 47.28 -17.36 -15.65
N ILE A 919 46.76 -18.52 -16.09
CA ILE A 919 45.36 -18.89 -15.94
C ILE A 919 45.15 -19.51 -14.54
N ASN A 920 44.19 -18.99 -13.78
CA ASN A 920 43.88 -19.50 -12.44
C ASN A 920 43.33 -20.95 -12.53
N GLU A 921 43.79 -21.84 -11.65
CA GLU A 921 43.39 -23.25 -11.60
C GLU A 921 41.88 -23.49 -11.52
N ARG A 922 41.11 -22.50 -11.03
CA ARG A 922 39.65 -22.58 -10.89
C ARG A 922 38.85 -21.85 -11.98
N ASP A 923 39.51 -21.18 -12.93
CA ASP A 923 38.84 -20.49 -14.05
C ASP A 923 38.42 -21.51 -15.12
N LYS A 924 37.26 -22.14 -14.89
CA LYS A 924 36.67 -23.12 -15.79
C LYS A 924 36.20 -22.42 -17.07
N GLY A 925 36.82 -22.75 -18.20
CA GLY A 925 36.55 -22.12 -19.48
C GLY A 925 37.64 -21.12 -19.92
N ALA A 926 38.59 -20.79 -19.06
CA ALA A 926 39.81 -20.14 -19.52
C ALA A 926 40.64 -21.14 -20.35
N CYS A 927 41.13 -20.68 -21.49
CA CYS A 927 41.93 -21.50 -22.40
C CYS A 927 42.98 -20.66 -23.13
N VAL A 928 44.02 -21.33 -23.59
CA VAL A 928 45.00 -20.76 -24.51
C VAL A 928 44.63 -21.20 -25.91
N VAL A 929 44.41 -20.22 -26.79
CA VAL A 929 43.99 -20.46 -28.17
C VAL A 929 45.02 -19.96 -29.14
N GLN A 930 45.27 -20.74 -30.19
CA GLN A 930 46.01 -20.35 -31.37
C GLN A 930 45.06 -20.46 -32.57
N LEU A 931 44.60 -19.34 -33.12
CA LEU A 931 43.63 -19.30 -34.23
C LEU A 931 44.28 -19.53 -35.60
N GLU A 932 45.59 -19.29 -35.72
CA GLU A 932 46.36 -19.46 -36.96
C GLU A 932 47.70 -20.15 -36.68
N LYS A 933 48.19 -20.96 -37.64
CA LYS A 933 49.39 -21.79 -37.48
C LYS A 933 50.65 -20.99 -37.07
N THR A 934 50.74 -19.72 -37.49
CA THR A 934 51.84 -18.79 -37.18
C THR A 934 51.44 -17.67 -36.21
N GLY A 935 50.19 -17.67 -35.71
CA GLY A 935 49.70 -16.67 -34.77
C GLY A 935 50.26 -16.87 -33.36
N LYS A 936 50.37 -15.78 -32.60
CA LYS A 936 50.71 -15.84 -31.16
C LYS A 936 49.56 -16.51 -30.40
N PRO A 937 49.86 -17.37 -29.40
CA PRO A 937 48.82 -17.90 -28.52
C PRO A 937 48.16 -16.73 -27.78
N LEU A 938 46.85 -16.77 -27.57
CA LEU A 938 46.06 -15.78 -26.82
C LEU A 938 45.36 -16.46 -25.66
N ILE A 939 45.09 -15.72 -24.58
CA ILE A 939 44.26 -16.21 -23.47
C ILE A 939 42.83 -15.78 -23.75
N GLU A 940 41.94 -16.74 -23.57
CA GLU A 940 40.54 -16.68 -23.93
C GLU A 940 39.69 -17.18 -22.78
N HIS A 941 38.54 -16.56 -22.58
CA HIS A 941 37.51 -17.08 -21.68
C HIS A 941 36.29 -17.51 -22.50
N THR A 942 36.01 -18.82 -22.50
CA THR A 942 34.83 -19.37 -23.17
C THR A 942 33.56 -18.92 -22.47
N ALA A 943 32.47 -18.76 -23.24
CA ALA A 943 31.15 -18.61 -22.67
C ALA A 943 30.80 -19.81 -21.76
N TYR A 944 29.81 -19.64 -20.89
CA TYR A 944 29.22 -20.68 -20.07
C TYR A 944 27.77 -20.86 -20.49
N LEU A 945 27.47 -22.04 -21.02
CA LEU A 945 26.12 -22.43 -21.38
C LEU A 945 25.60 -23.34 -20.27
N ASP A 946 24.68 -22.82 -19.45
CA ASP A 946 24.05 -23.60 -18.39
C ASP A 946 23.42 -24.87 -18.98
N PRO A 947 23.89 -26.07 -18.59
CA PRO A 947 23.48 -27.33 -19.22
C PRO A 947 22.03 -27.72 -18.92
N ASP A 948 21.48 -27.29 -17.79
CA ASP A 948 20.17 -27.74 -17.29
C ASP A 948 19.05 -26.73 -17.59
N TYR A 949 19.41 -25.45 -17.75
CA TYR A 949 18.42 -24.40 -18.00
C TYR A 949 18.58 -23.75 -19.36
N ALA A 950 19.67 -23.01 -19.59
CA ALA A 950 19.84 -22.21 -20.81
C ALA A 950 19.94 -23.09 -22.06
N HIS A 951 20.71 -24.18 -21.99
CA HIS A 951 20.90 -25.09 -23.12
C HIS A 951 19.60 -25.76 -23.54
N ILE A 952 18.89 -26.39 -22.60
CA ILE A 952 17.60 -27.06 -22.84
C ILE A 952 16.60 -26.10 -23.45
N ARG A 953 16.48 -24.89 -22.89
CA ARG A 953 15.55 -23.87 -23.39
C ARG A 953 15.88 -23.43 -24.83
N LEU A 954 17.16 -23.25 -25.16
CA LEU A 954 17.58 -22.90 -26.52
C LEU A 954 17.30 -24.05 -27.50
N LEU A 955 17.56 -25.31 -27.11
CA LEU A 955 17.24 -26.47 -27.94
C LEU A 955 15.72 -26.60 -28.16
N GLU A 956 14.90 -26.36 -27.16
CA GLU A 956 13.43 -26.30 -27.29
C GLU A 956 12.97 -25.18 -28.22
N GLU A 957 13.63 -24.03 -28.21
CA GLU A 957 13.35 -22.94 -29.13
C GLU A 957 13.66 -23.34 -30.57
N ILE A 958 14.84 -23.91 -30.81
CA ILE A 958 15.28 -24.40 -32.14
C ILE A 958 14.34 -25.50 -32.62
N HIS A 959 13.98 -26.44 -31.75
CA HIS A 959 13.03 -27.50 -32.02
C HIS A 959 11.67 -26.95 -32.48
N ARG A 960 11.10 -25.99 -31.72
CA ARG A 960 9.83 -25.35 -32.07
C ARG A 960 9.90 -24.63 -33.42
N HIS A 961 11.01 -23.95 -33.70
CA HIS A 961 11.20 -23.26 -34.98
C HIS A 961 11.08 -24.21 -36.18
N TYR A 962 11.78 -25.34 -36.17
CA TYR A 962 11.77 -26.28 -37.29
C TYR A 962 10.50 -27.14 -37.35
N CYS A 963 9.90 -27.47 -36.21
CA CYS A 963 8.59 -28.13 -36.17
C CYS A 963 7.49 -27.27 -36.81
N GLN A 964 7.46 -25.95 -36.56
CA GLN A 964 6.51 -25.03 -37.20
C GLN A 964 6.68 -24.97 -38.73
N LYS A 965 7.92 -25.11 -39.21
CA LYS A 965 8.24 -25.16 -40.64
C LYS A 965 8.00 -26.53 -41.29
N HIS A 966 7.51 -27.52 -40.53
CA HIS A 966 7.37 -28.92 -40.98
C HIS A 966 8.69 -29.52 -41.51
N GLN A 967 9.83 -28.99 -41.06
CA GLN A 967 11.16 -29.49 -41.40
C GLN A 967 11.59 -30.51 -40.35
N TYR A 968 11.21 -31.77 -40.56
CA TYR A 968 11.64 -32.88 -39.72
C TYR A 968 13.02 -33.38 -40.17
N GLY A 969 13.97 -33.40 -39.24
CA GLY A 969 15.32 -33.88 -39.45
C GLY A 969 15.34 -35.38 -39.68
N SER A 970 16.10 -35.83 -40.67
CA SER A 970 16.47 -37.23 -40.87
C SER A 970 17.73 -37.58 -40.08
N THR A 971 17.83 -37.10 -38.83
CA THR A 971 19.02 -37.32 -38.00
C THR A 971 19.10 -38.80 -37.65
N ARG A 972 20.16 -39.46 -38.11
CA ARG A 972 20.41 -40.85 -37.77
C ARG A 972 20.99 -40.91 -36.36
N VAL A 973 20.25 -41.51 -35.44
CA VAL A 973 20.68 -41.68 -34.07
C VAL A 973 20.53 -43.13 -33.72
N MET A 974 21.65 -43.78 -33.45
CA MET A 974 21.63 -45.17 -33.04
C MET A 974 21.33 -45.24 -31.53
N THR A 975 20.06 -45.07 -31.18
CA THR A 975 19.58 -45.29 -29.81
C THR A 975 19.12 -46.73 -29.65
N THR A 976 19.32 -47.29 -28.46
CA THR A 976 18.62 -48.51 -28.07
C THR A 976 17.17 -48.22 -27.75
N ASP A 977 16.89 -47.10 -27.09
CA ASP A 977 15.54 -46.73 -26.67
C ASP A 977 14.88 -45.79 -27.69
N ILE A 978 13.88 -46.30 -28.39
CA ILE A 978 13.12 -45.55 -29.39
C ILE A 978 12.28 -44.42 -28.78
N SER A 979 11.92 -44.51 -27.50
CA SER A 979 11.08 -43.50 -26.83
C SER A 979 11.81 -42.17 -26.68
N THR A 980 13.15 -42.24 -26.62
CA THR A 980 14.03 -41.07 -26.49
C THR A 980 14.32 -40.37 -27.82
N ASN A 981 14.00 -41.01 -28.96
CA ASN A 981 14.25 -40.45 -30.28
C ASN A 981 12.95 -39.93 -30.93
N PRO A 982 12.66 -38.61 -30.87
CA PRO A 982 11.46 -38.00 -31.46
C PRO A 982 11.41 -38.12 -32.98
N ASN A 983 12.54 -38.37 -33.65
CA ASN A 983 12.60 -38.56 -35.09
C ASN A 983 12.34 -40.02 -35.49
N HIS A 984 12.35 -40.96 -34.54
CA HIS A 984 12.04 -42.35 -34.81
C HIS A 984 10.59 -42.51 -35.27
N ILE A 985 10.36 -43.39 -36.24
CA ILE A 985 9.06 -43.48 -36.91
C ILE A 985 7.92 -43.90 -35.98
N TYR A 986 8.16 -44.85 -35.06
CA TYR A 986 7.17 -45.20 -34.03
C TYR A 986 6.89 -44.04 -33.07
N GLN A 987 7.91 -43.27 -32.69
CA GLN A 987 7.75 -42.12 -31.81
C GLN A 987 6.98 -41.00 -32.50
N ARG A 988 7.27 -40.75 -33.78
CA ARG A 988 6.50 -39.83 -34.63
C ARG A 988 5.05 -40.27 -34.76
N TYR A 989 4.79 -41.56 -34.98
CA TYR A 989 3.41 -42.06 -34.96
C TYR A 989 2.78 -41.78 -33.61
N LEU A 990 3.42 -42.07 -32.48
CA LEU A 990 2.85 -41.80 -31.16
C LEU A 990 2.55 -40.31 -30.91
N LEU A 991 3.43 -39.41 -31.35
CA LEU A 991 3.38 -37.96 -31.11
C LEU A 991 2.52 -37.19 -32.13
N ALA A 992 2.47 -37.61 -33.39
CA ALA A 992 1.78 -36.88 -34.47
C ALA A 992 0.27 -36.92 -34.28
N ARG A 993 -0.48 -35.87 -34.66
CA ARG A 993 -1.96 -35.93 -34.67
C ARG A 993 -2.55 -36.42 -36.01
N ASP A 994 -1.69 -36.78 -36.96
CA ASP A 994 -2.07 -37.14 -38.33
C ASP A 994 -1.48 -38.51 -38.68
N ASP A 995 -2.34 -39.42 -39.16
CA ASP A 995 -2.01 -40.80 -39.53
C ASP A 995 -1.49 -40.90 -40.99
N SER A 996 -1.34 -39.78 -41.70
CA SER A 996 -0.79 -39.75 -43.06
C SER A 996 0.64 -40.33 -43.20
N GLN A 997 1.35 -40.52 -42.08
CA GLN A 997 2.74 -41.01 -42.01
C GLN A 997 2.87 -42.51 -41.65
N ILE A 998 1.82 -43.32 -41.86
CA ILE A 998 1.88 -44.77 -41.59
C ILE A 998 3.03 -45.44 -42.37
N LEU A 999 3.69 -46.38 -41.69
CA LEU A 999 4.88 -47.10 -42.12
C LEU A 999 4.76 -47.71 -43.54
N PRO A 1000 5.83 -47.72 -44.34
CA PRO A 1000 5.94 -48.56 -45.53
C PRO A 1000 5.89 -50.07 -45.16
N ASP A 1001 5.65 -50.94 -46.15
CA ASP A 1001 5.49 -52.39 -46.00
C ASP A 1001 6.82 -53.11 -45.63
N CYS A 1002 7.38 -52.78 -44.47
CA CYS A 1002 8.60 -53.37 -43.92
C CYS A 1002 8.55 -53.46 -42.39
N LEU A 1003 9.34 -54.38 -41.82
CA LEU A 1003 9.49 -54.54 -40.38
C LEU A 1003 10.64 -53.69 -39.85
N TRP A 1004 10.33 -52.86 -38.86
CA TRP A 1004 11.31 -52.03 -38.17
C TRP A 1004 11.68 -52.70 -36.85
N LEU A 1005 12.70 -53.57 -36.91
CA LEU A 1005 13.16 -54.43 -35.80
C LEU A 1005 14.38 -53.86 -35.06
N GLY A 1006 15.05 -52.89 -35.68
CA GLY A 1006 16.30 -52.29 -35.23
C GLY A 1006 16.88 -51.40 -36.33
N GLU A 1007 18.09 -50.88 -36.09
CA GLU A 1007 18.82 -50.08 -37.07
C GLU A 1007 20.07 -50.80 -37.57
N LYS A 1008 20.24 -50.88 -38.90
CA LYS A 1008 21.51 -51.31 -39.48
C LYS A 1008 22.61 -50.33 -39.06
N ILE A 1009 23.83 -50.78 -38.81
CA ILE A 1009 24.92 -49.86 -38.42
C ILE A 1009 25.38 -48.98 -39.61
N LEU A 1010 25.01 -49.33 -40.85
CA LEU A 1010 25.25 -48.58 -42.09
C LEU A 1010 24.38 -47.32 -42.23
N ILE A 1011 24.99 -46.15 -42.45
CA ILE A 1011 24.29 -44.84 -42.47
C ILE A 1011 23.29 -44.65 -43.61
N ASP A 1012 23.52 -45.27 -44.76
CA ASP A 1012 22.61 -45.13 -45.91
C ASP A 1012 21.55 -46.23 -45.94
N ALA A 1013 21.60 -47.18 -45.00
CA ALA A 1013 20.66 -48.29 -44.93
C ALA A 1013 19.58 -47.97 -43.89
N SER A 1014 18.50 -47.31 -44.30
CA SER A 1014 17.30 -47.08 -43.47
C SER A 1014 16.05 -47.75 -44.03
N GLU A 1015 16.22 -48.87 -44.73
CA GLU A 1015 15.10 -49.72 -45.12
C GLU A 1015 14.88 -50.78 -44.05
N GLY A 1016 13.69 -50.78 -43.45
CA GLY A 1016 13.22 -51.89 -42.63
C GLY A 1016 13.22 -53.20 -43.42
N LEU A 1017 13.08 -54.33 -42.73
CA LEU A 1017 13.12 -55.63 -43.39
C LEU A 1017 11.83 -55.87 -44.21
N HIS A 1018 11.95 -55.93 -45.53
CA HIS A 1018 10.83 -56.24 -46.42
C HIS A 1018 10.52 -57.74 -46.40
N LEU A 1019 9.36 -58.11 -45.85
CA LEU A 1019 8.94 -59.50 -45.69
C LEU A 1019 8.02 -60.04 -46.79
N ARG A 1020 7.49 -59.19 -47.68
CA ARG A 1020 6.48 -59.63 -48.65
C ARG A 1020 7.05 -60.74 -49.55
N GLY A 1021 6.44 -61.93 -49.49
CA GLY A 1021 6.89 -63.11 -50.25
C GLY A 1021 8.13 -63.82 -49.68
N LYS A 1022 8.55 -63.50 -48.44
CA LYS A 1022 9.69 -64.13 -47.76
C LYS A 1022 9.30 -64.58 -46.34
N ASN A 1023 9.93 -65.64 -45.84
CA ASN A 1023 9.87 -65.99 -44.41
C ASN A 1023 11.10 -65.43 -43.70
N LEU A 1024 10.92 -65.02 -42.43
CA LEU A 1024 12.00 -64.57 -41.54
C LEU A 1024 12.28 -65.60 -40.46
N TRP A 1025 13.55 -65.98 -40.34
CA TRP A 1025 14.04 -66.80 -39.24
C TRP A 1025 14.91 -65.97 -38.29
N ILE A 1026 14.45 -65.81 -37.05
CA ILE A 1026 15.18 -65.22 -35.95
C ILE A 1026 15.84 -66.36 -35.17
N VAL A 1027 17.16 -66.34 -35.04
CA VAL A 1027 17.93 -67.46 -34.47
C VAL A 1027 18.86 -66.97 -33.37
N GLY A 1028 18.86 -67.66 -32.24
CA GLY A 1028 19.75 -67.36 -31.12
C GLY A 1028 19.04 -66.62 -29.97
N GLY A 1029 19.84 -66.00 -29.12
CA GLY A 1029 19.38 -65.44 -27.84
C GLY A 1029 19.64 -66.37 -26.67
N VAL A 1030 20.81 -67.02 -26.65
CA VAL A 1030 21.20 -67.95 -25.58
C VAL A 1030 21.44 -67.21 -24.26
N SER A 1031 22.11 -66.05 -24.35
CA SER A 1031 22.39 -65.17 -23.22
C SER A 1031 21.11 -64.48 -22.70
N GLN A 1032 21.10 -64.07 -21.43
CA GLN A 1032 19.96 -63.35 -20.83
C GLN A 1032 19.65 -62.04 -21.58
N THR A 1033 20.68 -61.35 -22.08
CA THR A 1033 20.57 -60.14 -22.89
C THR A 1033 20.09 -60.45 -24.31
N GLY A 1034 20.60 -61.50 -24.94
CA GLY A 1034 20.16 -61.95 -26.26
C GLY A 1034 18.71 -62.44 -26.27
N GLN A 1035 18.23 -63.04 -25.18
CA GLN A 1035 16.82 -63.41 -25.02
C GLN A 1035 15.92 -62.16 -25.04
N LYS A 1036 16.27 -61.12 -24.27
CA LYS A 1036 15.55 -59.83 -24.28
C LYS A 1036 15.57 -59.17 -25.66
N ALA A 1037 16.68 -59.29 -26.40
CA ALA A 1037 16.76 -58.81 -27.77
C ALA A 1037 15.77 -59.56 -28.68
N GLY A 1038 15.66 -60.89 -28.56
CA GLY A 1038 14.68 -61.69 -29.32
C GLY A 1038 13.22 -61.34 -28.99
N GLU A 1039 12.90 -61.17 -27.71
CA GLU A 1039 11.58 -60.68 -27.27
C GLU A 1039 11.26 -59.31 -27.86
N SER A 1040 12.25 -58.41 -27.90
CA SER A 1040 12.10 -57.09 -28.50
C SER A 1040 11.86 -57.14 -30.01
N VAL A 1041 12.58 -58.01 -30.73
CA VAL A 1041 12.35 -58.23 -32.17
C VAL A 1041 10.91 -58.68 -32.43
N LEU A 1042 10.38 -59.61 -31.63
CA LEU A 1042 8.98 -60.04 -31.78
C LEU A 1042 8.00 -58.91 -31.49
N PHE A 1043 8.23 -58.13 -30.43
CA PHE A 1043 7.38 -56.99 -30.08
C PHE A 1043 7.32 -55.96 -31.21
N PHE A 1044 8.48 -55.53 -31.72
CA PHE A 1044 8.55 -54.55 -32.80
C PHE A 1044 8.10 -55.10 -34.15
N GLY A 1045 8.29 -56.41 -34.39
CA GLY A 1045 7.72 -57.11 -35.53
C GLY A 1045 6.19 -57.06 -35.51
N LEU A 1046 5.58 -57.40 -34.38
CA LEU A 1046 4.13 -57.31 -34.21
C LEU A 1046 3.63 -55.87 -34.33
N LEU A 1047 4.34 -54.90 -33.73
CA LEU A 1047 4.01 -53.47 -33.80
C LEU A 1047 4.02 -52.93 -35.24
N SER A 1048 5.07 -53.27 -36.01
CA SER A 1048 5.15 -52.93 -37.45
C SER A 1048 3.95 -53.46 -38.22
N LEU A 1049 3.55 -54.71 -37.98
CA LEU A 1049 2.45 -55.36 -38.67
C LEU A 1049 1.08 -54.78 -38.29
N LEU A 1050 0.88 -54.42 -37.02
CA LEU A 1050 -0.33 -53.75 -36.55
C LEU A 1050 -0.51 -52.37 -37.19
N LEU A 1051 0.57 -51.60 -37.33
CA LEU A 1051 0.55 -50.32 -38.02
C LEU A 1051 0.27 -50.49 -39.52
N GLN A 1052 0.80 -51.53 -40.17
CA GLN A 1052 0.45 -51.86 -41.55
C GLN A 1052 -1.03 -52.27 -41.67
N GLN A 1053 -1.57 -53.01 -40.70
CA GLN A 1053 -2.99 -53.41 -40.66
C GLN A 1053 -3.94 -52.22 -40.51
N LYS A 1054 -3.51 -51.13 -39.85
CA LYS A 1054 -4.26 -49.86 -39.83
C LYS A 1054 -4.42 -49.26 -41.23
N ARG A 1055 -3.42 -49.40 -42.10
CA ARG A 1055 -3.45 -48.95 -43.51
C ARG A 1055 -4.24 -49.92 -44.38
N ASP A 1056 -4.01 -51.22 -44.25
CA ASP A 1056 -4.74 -52.28 -44.96
C ASP A 1056 -5.45 -53.21 -43.96
N LYS A 1057 -6.76 -52.97 -43.77
CA LYS A 1057 -7.61 -53.78 -42.87
C LYS A 1057 -7.74 -55.24 -43.31
N GLY A 1058 -7.29 -55.60 -44.53
CA GLY A 1058 -7.26 -56.97 -45.02
C GLY A 1058 -6.14 -57.83 -44.42
N ILE A 1059 -5.16 -57.24 -43.75
CA ILE A 1059 -4.03 -57.96 -43.14
C ILE A 1059 -4.52 -58.81 -41.97
N ARG A 1060 -4.12 -60.09 -41.95
CA ARG A 1060 -4.40 -61.02 -40.84
C ARG A 1060 -3.12 -61.40 -40.13
N ILE A 1061 -3.15 -61.38 -38.80
CA ILE A 1061 -1.99 -61.67 -37.95
C ILE A 1061 -2.36 -62.78 -36.97
N TRP A 1062 -1.62 -63.89 -37.03
CA TRP A 1062 -1.64 -64.95 -36.03
C TRP A 1062 -0.36 -64.87 -35.22
N PHE A 1063 -0.47 -64.77 -33.91
CA PHE A 1063 0.69 -64.81 -33.01
C PHE A 1063 0.55 -65.98 -32.06
N CYS A 1064 1.49 -66.92 -32.11
CA CYS A 1064 1.44 -68.14 -31.33
C CYS A 1064 2.72 -68.35 -30.53
N SER A 1065 2.58 -68.60 -29.23
CA SER A 1065 3.69 -68.88 -28.32
C SER A 1065 3.72 -70.34 -27.89
N GLY A 1066 4.91 -70.95 -27.96
CA GLY A 1066 5.14 -72.35 -27.60
C GLY A 1066 5.25 -72.59 -26.09
N GLU A 1067 5.29 -71.52 -25.29
CA GLU A 1067 5.39 -71.61 -23.83
C GLU A 1067 4.04 -71.87 -23.15
N THR A 1068 4.09 -72.49 -21.97
CA THR A 1068 2.90 -73.04 -21.30
C THR A 1068 2.58 -72.26 -20.03
N GLY A 1069 1.54 -71.44 -20.07
CA GLY A 1069 0.93 -70.83 -18.89
C GLY A 1069 -0.49 -70.35 -19.19
N ASN A 1070 -1.48 -70.83 -18.43
CA ASN A 1070 -2.91 -70.44 -18.55
C ASN A 1070 -3.22 -68.99 -18.09
N ALA A 1071 -2.20 -68.23 -17.75
CA ALA A 1071 -2.18 -66.79 -17.73
C ALA A 1071 -0.71 -66.45 -17.88
N HIS A 1072 -0.29 -65.78 -18.95
CA HIS A 1072 0.94 -65.00 -18.86
C HIS A 1072 0.66 -63.96 -17.77
N PRO A 1073 1.31 -64.01 -16.60
CA PRO A 1073 1.13 -62.94 -15.63
C PRO A 1073 1.65 -61.67 -16.30
N VAL A 1074 0.74 -60.75 -16.61
CA VAL A 1074 1.04 -59.37 -17.00
C VAL A 1074 2.04 -58.85 -15.97
N GLY A 1075 3.32 -58.71 -16.35
CA GLY A 1075 4.38 -58.38 -15.38
C GLY A 1075 5.78 -58.96 -15.60
N ASN A 1076 5.96 -60.07 -16.34
CA ASN A 1076 7.27 -60.73 -16.49
C ASN A 1076 7.93 -60.58 -17.88
N GLY A 1077 7.93 -59.37 -18.46
CA GLY A 1077 8.82 -59.03 -19.59
C GLY A 1077 8.35 -59.39 -21.00
N GLU A 1078 7.33 -60.24 -21.17
CA GLU A 1078 6.82 -60.68 -22.50
C GLU A 1078 5.82 -59.69 -23.13
N ARG A 1079 6.31 -58.50 -23.47
CA ARG A 1079 5.49 -57.36 -23.97
C ARG A 1079 4.71 -57.65 -25.26
N ALA A 1080 5.22 -58.50 -26.15
CA ALA A 1080 4.53 -58.86 -27.39
C ALA A 1080 3.21 -59.59 -27.13
N ALA A 1081 3.20 -60.51 -26.16
CA ALA A 1081 2.01 -61.25 -25.75
C ALA A 1081 0.98 -60.33 -25.09
N GLU A 1082 1.42 -59.42 -24.22
CA GLU A 1082 0.56 -58.39 -23.60
C GLU A 1082 -0.16 -57.56 -24.68
N MET A 1083 0.57 -57.06 -25.68
CA MET A 1083 0.00 -56.27 -26.77
C MET A 1083 -1.04 -57.06 -27.59
N ALA A 1084 -0.74 -58.32 -27.93
CA ALA A 1084 -1.67 -59.18 -28.67
C ALA A 1084 -2.94 -59.51 -27.85
N LEU A 1085 -2.82 -59.64 -26.53
CA LEU A 1085 -3.94 -59.85 -25.61
C LEU A 1085 -4.81 -58.60 -25.40
N VAL A 1086 -4.28 -57.40 -25.56
CA VAL A 1086 -5.11 -56.16 -25.53
C VAL A 1086 -5.82 -55.97 -26.87
N LEU A 1087 -5.14 -56.27 -27.99
CA LEU A 1087 -5.63 -56.08 -29.35
C LEU A 1087 -6.25 -57.36 -29.96
N LYS A 1088 -7.06 -58.10 -29.19
CA LYS A 1088 -7.65 -59.41 -29.60
C LYS A 1088 -8.50 -59.37 -30.87
N ASN A 1089 -9.04 -58.20 -31.22
CA ASN A 1089 -9.82 -58.01 -32.45
C ASN A 1089 -8.94 -57.88 -33.70
N GLN A 1090 -7.64 -57.63 -33.53
CA GLN A 1090 -6.66 -57.36 -34.60
C GLN A 1090 -5.67 -58.53 -34.75
N VAL A 1091 -5.31 -59.19 -33.65
CA VAL A 1091 -4.34 -60.29 -33.60
C VAL A 1091 -4.98 -61.52 -32.96
N LEU A 1092 -4.89 -62.67 -33.64
CA LEU A 1092 -5.27 -63.95 -33.04
C LEU A 1092 -4.09 -64.47 -32.23
N TYR A 1093 -4.16 -64.29 -30.91
CA TYR A 1093 -3.17 -64.81 -29.97
C TYR A 1093 -3.55 -66.20 -29.45
N ALA A 1094 -2.62 -67.16 -29.53
CA ALA A 1094 -2.83 -68.52 -29.05
C ALA A 1094 -1.57 -69.06 -28.34
N THR A 1095 -1.74 -69.85 -27.28
CA THR A 1095 -0.64 -70.43 -26.50
C THR A 1095 -0.84 -71.92 -26.27
N GLY A 1096 0.24 -72.66 -26.04
CA GLY A 1096 0.19 -74.08 -25.73
C GLY A 1096 -0.61 -74.89 -26.76
N ASP A 1097 -1.65 -75.61 -26.33
CA ASP A 1097 -2.45 -76.46 -27.23
C ASP A 1097 -3.32 -75.65 -28.22
N GLN A 1098 -3.62 -74.38 -27.92
CA GLN A 1098 -4.34 -73.49 -28.85
C GLN A 1098 -3.47 -73.13 -30.07
N MET A 1099 -2.13 -73.16 -29.93
CA MET A 1099 -1.21 -72.98 -31.07
C MET A 1099 -1.46 -74.04 -32.16
N LEU A 1100 -1.71 -75.29 -31.77
CA LEU A 1100 -1.94 -76.38 -32.73
C LEU A 1100 -3.24 -76.15 -33.53
N GLN A 1101 -4.27 -75.59 -32.90
CA GLN A 1101 -5.51 -75.20 -33.58
C GLN A 1101 -5.29 -74.00 -34.50
N ALA A 1102 -4.53 -73.00 -34.06
CA ALA A 1102 -4.17 -71.84 -34.88
C ALA A 1102 -3.34 -72.26 -36.11
N LEU A 1103 -2.41 -73.20 -35.97
CA LEU A 1103 -1.63 -73.76 -37.06
C LEU A 1103 -2.53 -74.43 -38.13
N GLN A 1104 -3.54 -75.20 -37.70
CA GLN A 1104 -4.53 -75.77 -38.62
C GLN A 1104 -5.39 -74.69 -39.31
N SER A 1105 -5.71 -73.61 -38.60
CA SER A 1105 -6.43 -72.46 -39.17
C SER A 1105 -5.63 -71.78 -40.29
N VAL A 1106 -4.33 -71.53 -40.05
CA VAL A 1106 -3.41 -70.98 -41.06
C VAL A 1106 -3.27 -71.92 -42.26
N TYR A 1107 -3.18 -73.23 -42.02
CA TYR A 1107 -3.13 -74.23 -43.09
C TYR A 1107 -4.42 -74.25 -43.94
N GLY A 1108 -5.58 -74.12 -43.29
CA GLY A 1108 -6.86 -74.00 -43.99
C GLY A 1108 -6.93 -72.74 -44.86
N GLU A 1109 -6.41 -71.62 -44.37
CA GLU A 1109 -6.28 -70.39 -45.16
C GLU A 1109 -5.32 -70.56 -46.35
N LEU A 1110 -4.17 -71.22 -46.15
CA LEU A 1110 -3.23 -71.55 -47.22
C LEU A 1110 -3.90 -72.39 -48.31
N SER A 1111 -4.63 -73.43 -47.90
CA SER A 1111 -5.33 -74.34 -48.81
C SER A 1111 -6.39 -73.61 -49.63
N LYS A 1112 -7.17 -72.72 -49.01
CA LYS A 1112 -8.13 -71.84 -49.69
C LYS A 1112 -7.44 -70.93 -50.71
N ARG A 1113 -6.31 -70.32 -50.33
CA ARG A 1113 -5.55 -69.42 -51.21
C ARG A 1113 -4.89 -70.18 -52.36
N ARG A 1114 -4.48 -71.44 -52.18
CA ARG A 1114 -3.93 -72.26 -53.28
C ARG A 1114 -5.00 -72.72 -54.26
N ALA A 1115 -6.22 -73.00 -53.80
CA ALA A 1115 -7.33 -73.42 -54.65
C ALA A 1115 -7.93 -72.29 -55.51
N ALA A 1116 -7.85 -71.04 -55.07
CA ALA A 1116 -8.33 -69.88 -55.81
C ALA A 1116 -7.29 -69.44 -56.87
N GLU A 1117 -7.36 -69.89 -58.12
CA GLU A 1117 -6.45 -69.44 -59.18
C GLU A 1117 -6.51 -67.91 -59.41
N SER A 1118 -5.34 -67.27 -59.45
CA SER A 1118 -5.03 -65.87 -59.80
C SER A 1118 -6.19 -64.84 -59.77
N GLY A 1119 -6.35 -64.18 -58.62
CA GLY A 1119 -7.08 -62.91 -58.45
C GLY A 1119 -6.15 -61.81 -57.89
N PRO A 1120 -6.55 -60.52 -57.94
CA PRO A 1120 -5.67 -59.36 -57.73
C PRO A 1120 -5.04 -59.38 -56.32
N ALA A 1121 -3.81 -58.85 -56.23
CA ALA A 1121 -2.93 -58.75 -55.05
C ALA A 1121 -3.60 -59.13 -53.71
N ARG A 1122 -3.44 -60.38 -53.29
CA ARG A 1122 -4.01 -60.92 -52.05
C ARG A 1122 -3.47 -60.17 -50.84
N SER A 1123 -4.35 -59.78 -49.90
CA SER A 1123 -3.94 -59.17 -48.63
C SER A 1123 -2.97 -60.08 -47.87
N PRO A 1124 -1.83 -59.55 -47.38
CA PRO A 1124 -0.81 -60.35 -46.74
C PRO A 1124 -1.30 -60.90 -45.40
N ALA A 1125 -0.81 -62.08 -45.06
CA ALA A 1125 -1.15 -62.81 -43.84
C ALA A 1125 0.15 -63.17 -43.12
N TYR A 1126 0.26 -62.82 -41.84
CA TYR A 1126 1.48 -63.02 -41.06
C TYR A 1126 1.26 -64.04 -39.96
N PHE A 1127 2.11 -65.06 -39.92
CA PHE A 1127 2.12 -66.08 -38.88
C PHE A 1127 3.40 -65.98 -38.06
N ILE A 1128 3.25 -65.51 -36.82
CA ILE A 1128 4.36 -65.31 -35.88
C ILE A 1128 4.39 -66.51 -34.92
N LEU A 1129 5.52 -67.21 -34.90
CA LEU A 1129 5.79 -68.36 -34.05
C LEU A 1129 6.95 -68.05 -33.10
N GLU A 1130 6.62 -67.98 -31.82
CA GLU A 1130 7.59 -67.84 -30.74
C GLU A 1130 7.93 -69.21 -30.15
N ARG A 1131 9.22 -69.58 -30.21
CA ARG A 1131 9.79 -70.75 -29.51
C ARG A 1131 8.96 -72.04 -29.64
N PRO A 1132 8.61 -72.49 -30.87
CA PRO A 1132 7.71 -73.61 -31.04
C PRO A 1132 8.37 -74.98 -30.86
N GLU A 1133 9.69 -75.05 -30.64
CA GLU A 1133 10.48 -76.27 -30.74
C GLU A 1133 10.00 -77.35 -29.77
N GLY A 1134 9.66 -76.97 -28.54
CA GLY A 1134 9.21 -77.90 -27.51
C GLY A 1134 7.88 -78.59 -27.82
N ARG A 1135 6.95 -77.91 -28.50
CA ARG A 1135 5.58 -78.42 -28.75
C ARG A 1135 5.43 -79.04 -30.13
N ILE A 1136 6.06 -78.46 -31.15
CA ILE A 1136 6.00 -79.01 -32.52
C ILE A 1136 6.81 -80.30 -32.63
N ALA A 1137 7.95 -80.41 -31.93
CA ALA A 1137 8.74 -81.65 -31.91
C ALA A 1137 7.95 -82.85 -31.35
N GLN A 1138 6.97 -82.62 -30.48
CA GLN A 1138 6.13 -83.67 -29.89
C GLN A 1138 4.96 -84.10 -30.80
N ASN A 1139 4.69 -83.40 -31.91
CA ASN A 1139 3.56 -83.67 -32.79
C ASN A 1139 3.98 -83.75 -34.28
N PRO A 1140 4.23 -84.95 -34.82
CA PRO A 1140 4.68 -85.14 -36.20
C PRO A 1140 3.77 -84.55 -37.27
N LYS A 1141 2.44 -84.54 -37.05
CA LYS A 1141 1.47 -83.96 -37.98
C LYS A 1141 1.57 -82.43 -38.01
N ALA A 1142 1.79 -81.79 -36.86
CA ALA A 1142 1.99 -80.35 -36.79
C ALA A 1142 3.28 -79.93 -37.51
N LEU A 1143 4.33 -80.73 -37.42
CA LEU A 1143 5.59 -80.49 -38.13
C LEU A 1143 5.41 -80.51 -39.66
N GLN A 1144 4.70 -81.51 -40.19
CA GLN A 1144 4.40 -81.59 -41.62
C GLN A 1144 3.59 -80.38 -42.11
N VAL A 1145 2.58 -79.97 -41.34
CA VAL A 1145 1.78 -78.78 -41.65
C VAL A 1145 2.63 -77.51 -41.66
N LEU A 1146 3.52 -77.34 -40.67
CA LEU A 1146 4.42 -76.19 -40.62
C LEU A 1146 5.39 -76.18 -41.83
N GLN A 1147 5.91 -77.34 -42.24
CA GLN A 1147 6.76 -77.45 -43.42
C GLN A 1147 6.04 -77.00 -44.70
N GLU A 1148 4.78 -77.41 -44.89
CA GLU A 1148 3.98 -76.97 -46.03
C GLU A 1148 3.69 -75.46 -46.02
N ILE A 1149 3.42 -74.89 -44.83
CA ILE A 1149 3.22 -73.44 -44.68
C ILE A 1149 4.51 -72.68 -45.00
N LEU A 1150 5.67 -73.15 -44.51
CA LEU A 1150 6.95 -72.51 -44.80
C LEU A 1150 7.30 -72.55 -46.29
N LEU A 1151 7.02 -73.67 -46.97
CA LEU A 1151 7.38 -73.85 -48.39
C LEU A 1151 6.42 -73.12 -49.35
N TYR A 1152 5.11 -73.21 -49.12
CA TYR A 1152 4.08 -72.70 -50.05
C TYR A 1152 3.36 -71.43 -49.56
N GLY A 1153 3.54 -71.04 -48.29
CA GLY A 1153 2.97 -69.82 -47.73
C GLY A 1153 3.38 -68.56 -48.49
N PRO A 1154 4.68 -68.32 -48.74
CA PRO A 1154 5.14 -67.07 -49.33
C PRO A 1154 4.51 -66.76 -50.70
N SER A 1155 4.37 -67.77 -51.56
CA SER A 1155 3.71 -67.64 -52.88
C SER A 1155 2.19 -67.44 -52.77
N ALA A 1156 1.57 -67.94 -51.69
CA ALA A 1156 0.17 -67.70 -51.38
C ALA A 1156 -0.10 -66.37 -50.63
N GLY A 1157 0.95 -65.60 -50.31
CA GLY A 1157 0.85 -64.36 -49.55
C GLY A 1157 0.76 -64.55 -48.03
N ILE A 1158 1.16 -65.72 -47.51
CA ILE A 1158 1.29 -66.02 -46.08
C ILE A 1158 2.77 -66.03 -45.71
N GLN A 1159 3.21 -65.13 -44.83
CA GLN A 1159 4.59 -65.02 -44.37
C GLN A 1159 4.74 -65.56 -42.95
N VAL A 1160 5.82 -66.31 -42.70
CA VAL A 1160 6.13 -66.84 -41.37
C VAL A 1160 7.29 -66.07 -40.75
N LEU A 1161 7.09 -65.61 -39.51
CA LEU A 1161 8.14 -65.10 -38.62
C LEU A 1161 8.38 -66.16 -37.54
N LEU A 1162 9.52 -66.81 -37.58
CA LEU A 1162 9.87 -67.88 -36.64
C LEU A 1162 11.04 -67.45 -35.76
N TRP A 1163 10.88 -67.46 -34.44
CA TRP A 1163 11.99 -67.29 -33.50
C TRP A 1163 12.35 -68.60 -32.80
N THR A 1164 13.62 -68.97 -32.89
CA THR A 1164 14.19 -70.14 -32.21
C THR A 1164 15.44 -69.80 -31.40
N ARG A 1165 15.51 -70.30 -30.16
CA ARG A 1165 16.60 -69.97 -29.22
C ARG A 1165 17.89 -70.72 -29.51
N GLU A 1166 17.80 -72.01 -29.81
CA GLU A 1166 18.94 -72.88 -30.12
C GLU A 1166 18.83 -73.41 -31.55
N PRO A 1167 19.84 -73.19 -32.40
CA PRO A 1167 19.78 -73.65 -33.80
C PRO A 1167 19.76 -75.19 -33.90
N GLN A 1168 20.35 -75.88 -32.92
CA GLN A 1168 20.42 -77.34 -32.88
C GLN A 1168 19.03 -77.97 -32.66
N LYS A 1169 18.14 -77.32 -31.90
CA LYS A 1169 16.75 -77.77 -31.71
C LYS A 1169 15.93 -77.68 -32.99
N LEU A 1170 16.25 -76.74 -33.88
CA LEU A 1170 15.62 -76.66 -35.19
C LEU A 1170 16.09 -77.79 -36.13
N ALA A 1171 17.34 -78.23 -36.01
CA ALA A 1171 17.84 -79.41 -36.73
C ALA A 1171 17.08 -80.69 -36.34
N GLN A 1172 16.62 -80.81 -35.08
CA GLN A 1172 15.75 -81.90 -34.62
C GLN A 1172 14.37 -81.88 -35.29
N LEU A 1173 13.88 -80.71 -35.72
CA LEU A 1173 12.62 -80.55 -36.46
C LEU A 1173 12.74 -80.94 -37.95
N HIS A 1174 13.91 -81.36 -38.44
CA HIS A 1174 14.14 -81.73 -39.86
C HIS A 1174 13.68 -80.65 -40.86
N LEU A 1175 13.68 -79.37 -40.46
CA LEU A 1175 13.32 -78.25 -41.34
C LEU A 1175 14.51 -77.96 -42.27
N PRO A 1176 14.38 -78.01 -43.60
CA PRO A 1176 15.44 -77.59 -44.51
C PRO A 1176 15.72 -76.09 -44.30
N GLN A 1177 16.98 -75.64 -44.41
CA GLN A 1177 17.34 -74.21 -44.28
C GLN A 1177 16.87 -73.34 -45.47
N LEU A 1178 16.41 -73.97 -46.55
CA LEU A 1178 15.98 -73.38 -47.84
C LEU A 1178 14.74 -72.44 -47.82
N PRO A 1179 13.72 -72.59 -46.95
CA PRO A 1179 12.50 -71.76 -46.98
C PRO A 1179 12.65 -70.35 -46.38
N PHE A 1180 13.79 -70.03 -45.77
CA PHE A 1180 14.03 -68.76 -45.09
C PHE A 1180 15.01 -67.89 -45.89
N ALA A 1181 14.43 -67.05 -46.75
CA ALA A 1181 15.20 -66.06 -47.52
C ALA A 1181 15.83 -64.98 -46.63
N GLU A 1182 15.16 -64.62 -45.52
CA GLU A 1182 15.69 -63.68 -44.53
C GLU A 1182 16.04 -64.38 -43.22
N LYS A 1183 17.21 -64.06 -42.68
CA LYS A 1183 17.75 -64.59 -41.43
C LYS A 1183 18.20 -63.43 -40.55
N LEU A 1184 17.85 -63.47 -39.27
CA LEU A 1184 18.32 -62.53 -38.26
C LEU A 1184 18.98 -63.31 -37.12
N LEU A 1185 20.31 -63.18 -37.03
CA LEU A 1185 21.13 -63.95 -36.10
C LEU A 1185 21.45 -63.11 -34.88
N LEU A 1186 20.97 -63.55 -33.73
CA LEU A 1186 21.26 -63.00 -32.41
C LEU A 1186 22.51 -63.68 -31.82
N GLU A 1187 22.84 -63.36 -30.57
CA GLU A 1187 23.96 -63.97 -29.86
C GLU A 1187 23.77 -65.50 -29.67
N MET A 1188 24.79 -66.26 -30.08
CA MET A 1188 24.87 -67.72 -30.15
C MET A 1188 26.27 -68.24 -29.80
N GLU A 1189 26.41 -69.55 -29.58
CA GLU A 1189 27.71 -70.20 -29.34
C GLU A 1189 28.63 -70.14 -30.57
N SER A 1190 29.94 -70.03 -30.32
CA SER A 1190 30.94 -69.87 -31.39
C SER A 1190 30.94 -71.07 -32.34
N GLY A 1191 30.96 -70.78 -33.65
CA GLY A 1191 30.86 -71.79 -34.73
C GLY A 1191 29.44 -72.00 -35.29
N ALA A 1192 28.38 -71.61 -34.57
CA ALA A 1192 27.01 -71.73 -35.07
C ALA A 1192 26.67 -70.75 -36.21
N TYR A 1193 27.34 -69.60 -36.27
CA TYR A 1193 27.11 -68.60 -37.33
C TYR A 1193 27.53 -69.10 -38.71
N GLN A 1194 28.68 -69.77 -38.79
CA GLN A 1194 29.22 -70.26 -40.06
C GLN A 1194 28.36 -71.38 -40.66
N SER A 1195 27.72 -72.22 -39.83
CA SER A 1195 26.81 -73.28 -40.30
C SER A 1195 25.48 -72.75 -40.82
N ILE A 1196 25.12 -71.50 -40.49
CA ILE A 1196 23.85 -70.88 -40.89
C ILE A 1196 24.02 -69.90 -42.07
N LEU A 1197 25.13 -69.13 -42.09
CA LEU A 1197 25.44 -68.15 -43.15
C LEU A 1197 26.33 -68.72 -44.26
N GLY A 1198 27.11 -69.76 -43.98
CA GLY A 1198 28.14 -70.27 -44.90
C GLY A 1198 29.42 -69.42 -44.97
N VAL A 1199 29.47 -68.25 -44.31
CA VAL A 1199 30.61 -67.33 -44.29
C VAL A 1199 31.03 -67.04 -42.85
N LYS A 1200 32.34 -66.88 -42.60
CA LYS A 1200 32.88 -66.47 -41.30
C LYS A 1200 32.66 -64.98 -41.10
N LEU A 1201 32.02 -64.59 -40.00
CA LEU A 1201 31.82 -63.20 -39.62
C LEU A 1201 33.12 -62.55 -39.15
N MET A 1202 33.32 -61.27 -39.45
CA MET A 1202 34.46 -60.49 -38.92
C MET A 1202 34.35 -60.26 -37.41
N ALA A 1203 33.12 -60.08 -36.91
CA ALA A 1203 32.81 -59.94 -35.49
C ALA A 1203 31.44 -60.58 -35.21
N GLU A 1204 31.35 -61.41 -34.16
CA GLU A 1204 30.10 -62.07 -33.75
C GLU A 1204 29.18 -61.09 -33.00
N PRO A 1205 27.84 -61.14 -33.20
CA PRO A 1205 26.91 -60.29 -32.47
C PRO A 1205 26.88 -60.62 -30.97
N LYS A 1206 26.93 -59.60 -30.12
CA LYS A 1206 26.82 -59.71 -28.65
C LYS A 1206 25.71 -58.83 -28.11
N GLY A 1207 24.92 -59.35 -27.16
CA GLY A 1207 23.85 -58.61 -26.48
C GLY A 1207 22.75 -58.13 -27.43
N TRP A 1208 22.60 -56.81 -27.58
CA TRP A 1208 21.57 -56.15 -28.41
C TRP A 1208 21.92 -56.02 -29.89
N HIS A 1209 22.94 -56.75 -30.35
CA HIS A 1209 23.34 -56.77 -31.75
C HIS A 1209 22.81 -58.02 -32.44
N ALA A 1210 22.50 -57.86 -33.72
CA ALA A 1210 22.13 -58.94 -34.61
C ALA A 1210 22.89 -58.81 -35.94
N VAL A 1211 22.90 -59.89 -36.71
CA VAL A 1211 23.45 -59.90 -38.07
C VAL A 1211 22.39 -60.41 -39.04
N THR A 1212 22.22 -59.73 -40.16
CA THR A 1212 21.27 -60.12 -41.22
C THR A 1212 21.84 -61.24 -42.10
N SER A 1213 21.01 -61.78 -42.99
CA SER A 1213 21.37 -62.72 -44.06
C SER A 1213 22.57 -62.26 -44.91
N GLU A 1214 22.70 -60.96 -45.13
CA GLU A 1214 23.78 -60.32 -45.92
C GLU A 1214 25.09 -60.13 -45.13
N GLY A 1215 25.14 -60.54 -43.86
CA GLY A 1215 26.28 -60.26 -42.97
C GLY A 1215 26.32 -58.83 -42.44
N VAL A 1216 25.26 -58.04 -42.66
CA VAL A 1216 25.17 -56.66 -42.14
C VAL A 1216 24.81 -56.68 -40.67
N ARG A 1217 25.61 -56.01 -39.85
CA ARG A 1217 25.35 -55.85 -38.41
C ARG A 1217 24.26 -54.82 -38.18
N MET A 1218 23.36 -55.16 -37.28
CA MET A 1218 22.17 -54.40 -36.90
C MET A 1218 22.11 -54.30 -35.39
N ARG A 1219 21.68 -53.15 -34.88
CA ARG A 1219 21.37 -52.96 -33.47
C ARG A 1219 19.87 -53.11 -33.29
N ILE A 1220 19.46 -54.02 -32.42
CA ILE A 1220 18.07 -54.29 -32.10
C ILE A 1220 17.55 -53.19 -31.16
N TYR A 1221 16.30 -52.75 -31.37
CA TYR A 1221 15.65 -51.82 -30.46
C TYR A 1221 15.46 -52.45 -29.08
N ASN A 1222 15.61 -51.67 -28.02
CA ASN A 1222 15.22 -52.09 -26.67
C ASN A 1222 13.70 -52.01 -26.52
N LEU A 1223 13.16 -52.90 -25.67
CA LEU A 1223 11.78 -52.79 -25.23
C LEU A 1223 11.58 -51.43 -24.49
N PRO A 1224 10.61 -50.60 -24.92
CA PRO A 1224 10.36 -49.30 -24.28
C PRO A 1224 9.79 -49.43 -22.87
N GLU A 1225 9.75 -48.32 -22.13
CA GLU A 1225 9.07 -48.26 -20.84
C GLU A 1225 7.57 -48.57 -20.96
N LYS A 1226 6.98 -49.03 -19.84
CA LYS A 1226 5.59 -49.49 -19.80
C LYS A 1226 4.60 -48.42 -20.29
N ASP A 1227 4.76 -47.18 -19.84
CA ASP A 1227 3.87 -46.07 -20.14
C ASP A 1227 3.86 -45.73 -21.64
N TRP A 1228 5.02 -45.87 -22.29
CA TRP A 1228 5.15 -45.68 -23.73
C TRP A 1228 4.37 -46.75 -24.49
N ILE A 1229 4.51 -48.01 -24.08
CA ILE A 1229 3.81 -49.15 -24.70
C ILE A 1229 2.30 -49.01 -24.51
N GLU A 1230 1.84 -48.65 -23.32
CA GLU A 1230 0.41 -48.44 -23.05
C GLU A 1230 -0.17 -47.30 -23.90
N SER A 1231 0.56 -46.19 -24.02
CA SER A 1231 0.16 -45.06 -24.89
C SER A 1231 0.08 -45.47 -26.36
N MET A 1232 1.03 -46.28 -26.83
CA MET A 1232 1.04 -46.83 -28.19
C MET A 1232 -0.14 -47.77 -28.44
N ILE A 1233 -0.42 -48.68 -27.49
CA ILE A 1233 -1.56 -49.61 -27.58
C ILE A 1233 -2.88 -48.86 -27.58
N LEU A 1234 -3.05 -47.85 -26.72
CA LEU A 1234 -4.25 -47.00 -26.69
C LEU A 1234 -4.47 -46.31 -28.03
N ARG A 1235 -3.41 -45.77 -28.63
CA ARG A 1235 -3.47 -45.13 -29.94
C ARG A 1235 -3.75 -46.10 -31.09
N LEU A 1236 -3.21 -47.32 -31.04
CA LEU A 1236 -3.57 -48.38 -31.99
C LEU A 1236 -5.01 -48.86 -31.80
N GLY A 1237 -5.56 -48.75 -30.59
CA GLY A 1237 -6.94 -49.07 -30.27
C GLY A 1237 -7.96 -48.03 -30.76
N SER A 1238 -7.64 -46.73 -30.60
CA SER A 1238 -8.42 -45.61 -31.17
C SER A 1238 -8.37 -45.63 -32.70
#